data_AF-A0AAI8KYZ9-F1
#
_entry.id   AF-A0AAI8KYZ9-F1
#
_cell.length_a   1.000
_cell.length_b   1.000
_cell.length_c   1.000
_cell.angle_alpha   90.00
_cell.angle_beta   90.00
_cell.angle_gamma   90.00
#
_symmetry.space_group_name_H-M   'P 1'
#
loop_
_entity.id
_entity.type
_entity.pdbx_description
1 polymer ?
#
loop_
_entity_poly.entity_id
_entity_poly.type
_entity_poly.pdbx_seq_one_letter_code
_entity_poly.pdbx_strand_id
1 'polypeptide(L)'
;MTPPTPSGSEPKKTAKKKTPPAGKAGGTSGAGVSDADRTGAVKAAAEKVVADTAGAVKAVADGAEAVKAVAKKVGAKKVAGGGTADGKPAAEKAVTKKAGAKKAVAKKAGAEKAVAKKVAAKKVAAKKAVAEKPVAEKAVAKKAGAEKAVAKKAGTEKAVTKKALAKETPVEKPAGKKAAAKKATAEKTTAKKVTARKTATQKTVAGKGPAQPVAPAEPTATSPAPTRKPTTRKTAGAKPATQPVTATTPAPAKKPATRKTAGAKPPAQPVAAAEPSATPPTPPQPVAATPAPAGPVAAPPPEASVLDVGDRERLLAGAHHDPHSVLGAHPVPGGVAFRVFRPYALAVTVVAGELRAELHDDGDGFFSGALPLTEVPDYRLLVTYEDSVQDTPDAYAFLPALGDLDLHLIGEGRHEELWTALGAQPMTHQGVTGTRFTVWAPNARGVRVAGTFNFWDPSAFAMRSLGSTGVWELFVPGVGEGELYKFEITRPDGSKTLRADPLARRTEVPPNTSSIIHASHHEWQDEEWLARRAEGAPAHEAPFSVYEIHLPSWRPGLTYRQLAEQLPAYVKDLGFTHVELMPVAEHPFGGSWGYQVTGFYAPTARLGTPDDFKYLVDALHQAGIGVLMDWVPAHFPRDDWALAEFDGRTLYEHEDPLRAAHPDWGTLEFDYGRREVRNFLVANAIYWCEEFHIDGLRVDAVASMLYLDYSREPGQWVPNVHGGRENLDAVDFLQEMNATVYRRVPGVVTIAEESTAWDGVTRATHHMGPGGFGGLGFGLKWNMGWMHDSLDYMAHEPVHRKYHHHEMTFSMVYAYSENYVLPISHDEVVHGKRSLVSKMPGDWWQQRANLRAYLAFMWAHPGKQLLFMGQEFAQGAEWSEAHGPDWWLLDPAYGAEADHRGVRDLVRDLNIVYRHTPALWQRDTDPSGFQWIVGDAAEDNVFAFLRYDAEGTPLLAVSNLSPVARPDYRLGAPDDIPAWVESLNTDTGKYGGSDVTNPDVLKPDPQGWHGRPASLQLTLPPLATVWLRPA
;
A
#
# COMPACT_ATOMS: atom_id res chain seq x y z
N MET A 1 43.17 -51.69 -40.96
CA MET A 1 43.45 -51.68 -42.41
C MET A 1 42.99 -50.35 -42.98
N THR A 2 43.89 -49.59 -43.59
CA THR A 2 43.64 -48.64 -44.70
C THR A 2 43.44 -49.44 -46.02
N PRO A 3 43.20 -48.87 -47.23
CA PRO A 3 43.35 -47.48 -47.72
C PRO A 3 42.12 -46.99 -48.56
N PRO A 4 42.17 -45.99 -49.47
CA PRO A 4 43.20 -44.97 -49.78
C PRO A 4 42.72 -43.49 -49.81
N THR A 5 43.70 -42.58 -50.02
CA THR A 5 43.61 -41.11 -50.18
C THR A 5 44.28 -40.74 -51.55
N PRO A 6 45.01 -39.60 -51.87
CA PRO A 6 45.45 -38.37 -51.15
C PRO A 6 44.48 -37.17 -51.41
N SER A 7 44.75 -35.86 -51.23
CA SER A 7 45.92 -34.99 -50.93
C SER A 7 45.42 -33.67 -50.29
N GLY A 8 46.19 -32.71 -49.76
CA GLY A 8 47.65 -32.48 -49.71
C GLY A 8 48.04 -31.14 -50.37
N SER A 9 49.08 -30.38 -49.97
CA SER A 9 50.03 -30.51 -48.82
C SER A 9 51.02 -29.32 -48.75
N GLU A 10 51.69 -29.14 -47.58
CA GLU A 10 53.01 -28.48 -47.37
C GLU A 10 53.13 -26.91 -47.42
N PRO A 11 54.14 -26.26 -46.76
CA PRO A 11 55.02 -26.70 -45.63
C PRO A 11 55.51 -25.65 -44.56
N LYS A 12 55.78 -26.13 -43.30
CA LYS A 12 56.95 -25.80 -42.39
C LYS A 12 57.14 -24.34 -41.81
N LYS A 13 57.93 -24.00 -40.75
CA LYS A 13 58.42 -24.63 -39.47
C LYS A 13 59.15 -23.60 -38.49
N THR A 14 59.04 -23.80 -37.15
CA THR A 14 60.03 -23.58 -36.03
C THR A 14 60.71 -22.24 -35.60
N ALA A 15 60.43 -21.81 -34.34
CA ALA A 15 61.31 -21.62 -33.14
C ALA A 15 62.31 -20.42 -32.83
N LYS A 16 62.28 -19.98 -31.54
CA LYS A 16 63.33 -19.43 -30.60
C LYS A 16 64.02 -18.02 -30.72
N LYS A 17 63.51 -17.07 -29.93
CA LYS A 17 64.15 -16.20 -28.87
C LYS A 17 65.67 -15.80 -28.92
N LYS A 18 66.00 -14.50 -29.13
CA LYS A 18 67.03 -13.68 -28.39
C LYS A 18 67.02 -12.16 -28.73
N THR A 19 67.67 -11.34 -27.90
CA THR A 19 67.90 -9.84 -27.92
C THR A 19 69.00 -9.39 -28.92
N PRO A 20 69.39 -8.08 -29.13
CA PRO A 20 69.23 -6.80 -28.35
C PRO A 20 68.88 -5.57 -29.27
N PRO A 21 69.45 -4.31 -29.18
CA PRO A 21 69.90 -3.41 -28.08
C PRO A 21 69.19 -2.01 -28.11
N ALA A 22 69.76 -0.96 -27.46
CA ALA A 22 69.26 0.42 -27.41
C ALA A 22 70.16 1.45 -28.15
N GLY A 23 69.69 2.70 -28.37
CA GLY A 23 70.53 3.80 -28.92
C GLY A 23 69.86 5.19 -29.00
N LYS A 24 70.46 6.22 -28.36
CA LYS A 24 70.00 7.63 -28.27
C LYS A 24 70.46 8.49 -29.46
N ALA A 25 69.81 9.64 -29.72
CA ALA A 25 70.44 10.99 -29.74
C ALA A 25 69.47 12.16 -30.11
N GLY A 26 69.72 13.35 -29.53
CA GLY A 26 69.02 14.63 -29.82
C GLY A 26 67.66 14.81 -29.10
N GLY A 27 67.29 15.96 -28.49
CA GLY A 27 67.94 17.27 -28.33
C GLY A 27 67.00 18.41 -28.80
N THR A 28 66.69 19.47 -28.04
CA THR A 28 67.15 19.93 -26.70
C THR A 28 66.09 20.78 -25.96
N SER A 29 66.12 20.73 -24.63
CA SER A 29 65.69 21.78 -23.66
C SER A 29 64.30 22.44 -23.79
N GLY A 30 63.40 22.11 -22.86
CA GLY A 30 62.25 22.91 -22.41
C GLY A 30 61.93 22.53 -20.96
N ALA A 31 61.66 23.52 -20.08
CA ALA A 31 61.66 23.30 -18.63
C ALA A 31 60.59 22.28 -18.16
N GLY A 32 60.99 21.35 -17.29
CA GLY A 32 60.07 20.42 -16.63
C GLY A 32 59.44 21.04 -15.39
N VAL A 33 58.14 20.80 -15.22
CA VAL A 33 57.32 21.15 -14.05
C VAL A 33 56.91 19.84 -13.36
N SER A 34 56.82 19.82 -12.04
CA SER A 34 56.69 18.59 -11.24
C SER A 34 55.23 18.23 -10.89
N ASP A 35 54.96 16.99 -10.47
CA ASP A 35 53.61 16.63 -10.00
C ASP A 35 53.19 17.35 -8.70
N ALA A 36 54.14 17.97 -7.97
CA ALA A 36 53.82 18.87 -6.87
C ALA A 36 53.09 20.13 -7.36
N ASP A 37 53.39 20.60 -8.57
CA ASP A 37 52.76 21.78 -9.17
C ASP A 37 51.33 21.48 -9.64
N ARG A 38 51.04 20.22 -10.05
CA ARG A 38 49.68 19.76 -10.35
C ARG A 38 48.82 19.66 -9.09
N THR A 39 49.34 19.10 -8.01
CA THR A 39 48.63 19.08 -6.72
C THR A 39 48.45 20.50 -6.15
N GLY A 40 49.43 21.39 -6.34
CA GLY A 40 49.31 22.82 -6.06
C GLY A 40 48.19 23.52 -6.86
N ALA A 41 48.11 23.27 -8.18
CA ALA A 41 47.09 23.85 -9.03
C ALA A 41 45.67 23.38 -8.68
N VAL A 42 45.47 22.08 -8.41
CA VAL A 42 44.18 21.53 -7.97
C VAL A 42 43.78 22.08 -6.60
N LYS A 43 44.73 22.20 -5.65
CA LYS A 43 44.47 22.80 -4.34
C LYS A 43 44.12 24.28 -4.45
N ALA A 44 44.82 25.05 -5.28
CA ALA A 44 44.51 26.46 -5.53
C ALA A 44 43.15 26.64 -6.22
N ALA A 45 42.75 25.74 -7.12
CA ALA A 45 41.42 25.74 -7.71
C ALA A 45 40.33 25.46 -6.67
N ALA A 46 40.53 24.46 -5.79
CA ALA A 46 39.61 24.15 -4.70
C ALA A 46 39.51 25.30 -3.68
N GLU A 47 40.63 25.89 -3.26
CA GLU A 47 40.67 27.05 -2.36
C GLU A 47 40.01 28.28 -3.00
N LYS A 48 40.12 28.46 -4.32
CA LYS A 48 39.39 29.50 -5.05
C LYS A 48 37.87 29.23 -5.07
N VAL A 49 37.45 28.00 -5.37
CA VAL A 49 36.01 27.64 -5.35
C VAL A 49 35.42 27.87 -3.95
N VAL A 50 36.12 27.46 -2.89
CA VAL A 50 35.69 27.73 -1.49
C VAL A 50 35.63 29.24 -1.20
N ALA A 51 36.58 30.04 -1.69
CA ALA A 51 36.56 31.50 -1.52
C ALA A 51 35.42 32.18 -2.31
N ASP A 52 35.18 31.76 -3.55
CA ASP A 52 34.08 32.26 -4.40
C ASP A 52 32.72 31.88 -3.79
N THR A 53 32.57 30.65 -3.30
CA THR A 53 31.37 30.19 -2.56
C THR A 53 31.17 30.96 -1.25
N ALA A 54 32.23 31.19 -0.46
CA ALA A 54 32.14 32.00 0.75
C ALA A 54 31.77 33.46 0.44
N GLY A 55 32.22 34.00 -0.69
CA GLY A 55 31.80 35.29 -1.22
C GLY A 55 30.31 35.33 -1.55
N ALA A 56 29.79 34.30 -2.23
CA ALA A 56 28.37 34.18 -2.54
C ALA A 56 27.49 34.06 -1.28
N VAL A 57 27.85 33.18 -0.34
CA VAL A 57 27.14 33.01 0.95
C VAL A 57 27.14 34.33 1.74
N LYS A 58 28.26 35.07 1.74
CA LYS A 58 28.31 36.40 2.36
C LYS A 58 27.41 37.42 1.66
N ALA A 59 27.38 37.45 0.32
CA ALA A 59 26.50 38.34 -0.43
C ALA A 59 25.02 38.07 -0.15
N VAL A 60 24.63 36.80 0.02
CA VAL A 60 23.27 36.41 0.43
C VAL A 60 22.98 36.87 1.88
N ALA A 61 23.93 36.72 2.81
CA ALA A 61 23.77 37.19 4.19
C ALA A 61 23.67 38.72 4.31
N ASP A 62 24.53 39.46 3.60
CA ASP A 62 24.50 40.93 3.53
C ASP A 62 23.19 41.41 2.85
N GLY A 63 22.68 40.66 1.87
CA GLY A 63 21.36 40.85 1.26
C GLY A 63 20.20 40.63 2.24
N ALA A 64 20.25 39.59 3.06
CA ALA A 64 19.23 39.30 4.07
C ALA A 64 19.18 40.37 5.18
N GLU A 65 20.34 40.90 5.61
CA GLU A 65 20.41 42.07 6.49
C GLU A 65 19.83 43.33 5.81
N ALA A 66 20.11 43.55 4.52
CA ALA A 66 19.52 44.66 3.77
C ALA A 66 17.98 44.56 3.68
N VAL A 67 17.43 43.37 3.43
CA VAL A 67 15.97 43.13 3.43
C VAL A 67 15.36 43.38 4.83
N LYS A 68 16.00 42.91 5.91
CA LYS A 68 15.59 43.24 7.30
C LYS A 68 15.63 44.74 7.56
N ALA A 69 16.65 45.46 7.07
CA ALA A 69 16.77 46.90 7.21
C ALA A 69 15.70 47.69 6.41
N VAL A 70 15.28 47.17 5.25
CA VAL A 70 14.17 47.73 4.46
C VAL A 70 12.83 47.48 5.16
N ALA A 71 12.53 46.25 5.58
CA ALA A 71 11.31 45.93 6.33
C ALA A 71 11.15 46.83 7.59
N LYS A 72 12.25 47.02 8.33
CA LYS A 72 12.31 47.88 9.52
C LYS A 72 12.17 49.38 9.23
N LYS A 73 12.34 49.83 7.97
CA LYS A 73 12.02 51.19 7.51
C LYS A 73 10.57 51.33 7.02
N VAL A 74 10.00 50.31 6.38
CA VAL A 74 8.61 50.35 5.87
C VAL A 74 7.60 50.47 7.01
N GLY A 75 7.82 49.79 8.13
CA GLY A 75 6.97 49.87 9.33
C GLY A 75 6.91 51.24 10.04
N ALA A 76 7.57 52.28 9.53
CA ALA A 76 7.78 53.55 10.24
C ALA A 76 7.40 54.82 9.46
N LYS A 77 6.55 54.76 8.41
CA LYS A 77 6.20 55.98 7.65
C LYS A 77 4.85 56.01 6.90
N LYS A 78 3.70 56.10 7.59
CA LYS A 78 2.42 56.45 6.92
C LYS A 78 1.32 57.12 7.77
N VAL A 79 1.55 58.36 8.25
CA VAL A 79 0.47 59.36 8.45
C VAL A 79 1.00 60.76 8.11
N ALA A 80 0.76 61.23 6.88
CA ALA A 80 0.83 62.64 6.49
C ALA A 80 0.23 62.82 5.08
N GLY A 81 -1.00 63.31 5.01
CA GLY A 81 -1.66 63.72 3.76
C GLY A 81 -2.77 64.68 4.14
N GLY A 82 -2.78 65.89 3.56
CA GLY A 82 -3.69 66.95 3.97
C GLY A 82 -4.27 67.70 2.78
N GLY A 83 -5.49 68.22 2.94
CA GLY A 83 -6.18 69.04 1.95
C GLY A 83 -7.66 69.21 2.28
N THR A 84 -8.03 70.42 2.72
CA THR A 84 -9.28 71.17 2.42
C THR A 84 -10.66 70.46 2.47
N ALA A 85 -11.72 71.03 3.06
CA ALA A 85 -11.87 72.29 3.83
C ALA A 85 -13.21 72.31 4.61
N ASP A 86 -13.34 73.29 5.53
CA ASP A 86 -14.56 73.86 6.15
C ASP A 86 -15.56 72.98 6.95
N GLY A 87 -16.08 73.53 8.06
CA GLY A 87 -17.20 72.94 8.84
C GLY A 87 -17.06 72.90 10.38
N LYS A 88 -17.17 74.06 11.06
CA LYS A 88 -17.29 74.20 12.54
C LYS A 88 -18.70 73.75 13.04
N PRO A 89 -19.01 73.60 14.36
CA PRO A 89 -18.20 73.67 15.59
C PRO A 89 -18.44 72.45 16.55
N ALA A 90 -18.13 72.36 17.86
CA ALA A 90 -17.61 73.27 18.91
C ALA A 90 -16.95 72.51 20.10
N ALA A 91 -16.11 73.20 20.90
CA ALA A 91 -15.90 73.10 22.36
C ALA A 91 -15.59 71.74 23.08
N GLU A 92 -14.78 71.64 24.15
CA GLU A 92 -13.83 72.58 24.81
C GLU A 92 -12.79 71.85 25.72
N LYS A 93 -11.65 72.52 26.00
CA LYS A 93 -10.71 72.44 27.17
C LYS A 93 -10.32 71.04 27.75
N ALA A 94 -9.05 70.61 27.79
CA ALA A 94 -7.89 71.13 28.56
C ALA A 94 -8.08 71.07 30.11
N VAL A 95 -7.11 70.62 30.94
CA VAL A 95 -5.87 71.35 31.32
C VAL A 95 -4.87 70.47 32.13
N THR A 96 -3.63 70.28 31.64
CA THR A 96 -2.31 70.09 32.35
C THR A 96 -2.14 69.02 33.49
N LYS A 97 -0.98 68.69 34.10
CA LYS A 97 0.43 69.18 34.10
C LYS A 97 1.38 68.12 34.76
N LYS A 98 2.62 67.95 34.25
CA LYS A 98 3.93 67.57 34.93
C LYS A 98 4.00 66.40 35.96
N ALA A 99 5.17 65.86 36.37
CA ALA A 99 6.47 65.55 35.74
C ALA A 99 7.45 64.92 36.80
N GLY A 100 8.41 64.08 36.38
CA GLY A 100 9.56 63.59 37.19
C GLY A 100 9.54 62.05 37.41
N ALA A 101 10.57 61.23 37.14
CA ALA A 101 12.03 61.26 37.39
C ALA A 101 12.43 60.64 38.77
N LYS A 102 13.51 59.85 38.94
CA LYS A 102 14.59 59.32 38.05
C LYS A 102 15.41 58.23 38.79
N LYS A 103 16.13 57.34 38.05
CA LYS A 103 17.24 56.43 38.49
C LYS A 103 16.84 55.28 39.46
N ALA A 104 17.30 54.02 39.35
CA ALA A 104 18.63 53.37 39.25
C ALA A 104 19.28 53.08 40.65
N VAL A 105 20.07 52.00 40.91
CA VAL A 105 20.67 50.98 40.02
C VAL A 105 20.99 49.64 40.76
N ALA A 106 21.05 48.53 39.99
CA ALA A 106 21.70 47.20 40.18
C ALA A 106 22.23 46.67 41.55
N LYS A 107 22.13 45.33 41.78
CA LYS A 107 23.21 44.30 41.61
C LYS A 107 23.23 43.15 42.66
N LYS A 108 23.39 41.91 42.16
CA LYS A 108 24.01 40.68 42.75
C LYS A 108 23.31 39.86 43.88
N ALA A 109 23.00 38.61 43.50
CA ALA A 109 23.31 37.31 44.15
C ALA A 109 22.97 37.02 45.63
N GLY A 110 22.24 35.92 45.83
CA GLY A 110 22.07 35.16 47.08
C GLY A 110 21.41 33.80 46.76
N ALA A 111 21.66 32.75 47.55
CA ALA A 111 21.25 31.38 47.24
C ALA A 111 20.60 30.65 48.45
N GLU A 112 19.95 29.53 48.14
CA GLU A 112 19.44 28.47 49.04
C GLU A 112 18.16 28.64 49.88
N LYS A 113 17.48 27.49 50.01
CA LYS A 113 16.66 26.98 51.13
C LYS A 113 15.32 27.65 51.50
N ALA A 114 14.29 27.20 50.79
CA ALA A 114 13.11 26.48 51.29
C ALA A 114 12.50 26.80 52.68
N VAL A 115 11.18 27.00 52.71
CA VAL A 115 10.21 26.23 53.53
C VAL A 115 8.79 26.46 53.01
N ALA A 116 7.89 25.47 53.13
CA ALA A 116 6.53 25.52 52.57
C ALA A 116 5.47 26.03 53.56
N LYS A 117 4.40 26.68 53.04
CA LYS A 117 3.00 26.34 53.36
C LYS A 117 1.94 27.11 52.54
N LYS A 118 0.85 26.39 52.23
CA LYS A 118 -0.54 26.81 51.99
C LYS A 118 -0.84 28.26 51.59
N VAL A 119 -1.46 28.42 50.42
CA VAL A 119 -2.63 29.30 50.28
C VAL A 119 -3.81 28.45 49.79
N ALA A 120 -5.02 28.75 50.27
CA ALA A 120 -6.24 28.11 49.80
C ALA A 120 -7.41 29.12 49.79
N ALA A 121 -8.38 28.82 48.92
CA ALA A 121 -9.73 29.39 48.85
C ALA A 121 -9.94 30.76 48.17
N LYS A 122 -11.04 30.78 47.37
CA LYS A 122 -11.94 31.91 47.06
C LYS A 122 -11.41 32.99 46.09
N LYS A 123 -12.25 33.52 45.18
CA LYS A 123 -13.58 33.10 44.68
C LYS A 123 -13.90 33.90 43.41
N VAL A 124 -14.52 33.30 42.39
CA VAL A 124 -15.24 34.05 41.35
C VAL A 124 -16.63 33.46 41.13
N ALA A 125 -17.62 34.34 41.08
CA ALA A 125 -19.03 34.10 40.83
C ALA A 125 -19.65 35.46 40.46
N ALA A 126 -20.58 35.60 39.52
CA ALA A 126 -21.20 34.61 38.63
C ALA A 126 -21.97 35.30 37.48
N LYS A 127 -22.52 34.47 36.54
CA LYS A 127 -23.72 34.73 35.70
C LYS A 127 -23.56 35.75 34.55
N LYS A 128 -24.28 35.66 33.42
CA LYS A 128 -25.16 34.63 32.77
C LYS A 128 -25.49 35.17 31.37
N ALA A 129 -25.24 34.54 30.21
CA ALA A 129 -25.56 33.21 29.66
C ALA A 129 -26.99 33.04 29.08
N VAL A 130 -27.09 33.01 27.74
CA VAL A 130 -28.20 32.56 26.85
C VAL A 130 -27.56 32.21 25.49
N ALA A 131 -27.87 31.12 24.76
CA ALA A 131 -28.40 29.79 25.12
C ALA A 131 -28.21 28.82 23.93
N GLU A 132 -27.96 27.54 24.19
CA GLU A 132 -27.94 26.46 23.18
C GLU A 132 -28.91 25.32 23.54
N LYS A 133 -29.15 24.40 22.60
CA LYS A 133 -30.00 23.20 22.77
C LYS A 133 -29.20 21.91 22.51
N PRO A 134 -29.07 21.00 23.49
CA PRO A 134 -28.57 19.65 23.26
C PRO A 134 -29.70 18.61 23.09
N VAL A 135 -29.47 17.58 22.29
CA VAL A 135 -30.26 16.34 22.20
C VAL A 135 -29.31 15.19 21.79
N ALA A 136 -29.35 13.97 22.34
CA ALA A 136 -29.69 13.52 23.69
C ALA A 136 -29.19 12.07 23.86
N GLU A 137 -28.23 11.82 24.76
CA GLU A 137 -27.77 10.47 25.10
C GLU A 137 -28.74 9.78 26.08
N LYS A 138 -28.77 8.44 26.10
CA LYS A 138 -29.64 7.64 26.99
C LYS A 138 -28.94 6.45 27.63
N ALA A 139 -28.41 6.67 28.84
CA ALA A 139 -28.18 5.61 29.82
C ALA A 139 -29.42 5.43 30.72
N VAL A 140 -29.72 4.20 31.14
CA VAL A 140 -30.73 3.90 32.18
C VAL A 140 -30.19 2.81 33.11
N ALA A 141 -30.17 3.10 34.42
CA ALA A 141 -29.69 2.18 35.44
C ALA A 141 -30.76 1.90 36.52
N LYS A 142 -30.59 0.75 37.17
CA LYS A 142 -31.42 0.10 38.22
C LYS A 142 -32.22 1.02 39.15
N LYS A 143 -33.39 0.52 39.59
CA LYS A 143 -33.92 0.76 40.93
C LYS A 143 -34.30 -0.58 41.60
N ALA A 144 -34.24 -0.65 42.92
CA ALA A 144 -34.18 -1.91 43.68
C ALA A 144 -35.47 -2.25 44.43
N GLY A 145 -35.55 -3.50 44.91
CA GLY A 145 -36.54 -3.96 45.88
C GLY A 145 -36.04 -5.15 46.70
N ALA A 146 -36.05 -4.99 48.03
CA ALA A 146 -36.18 -6.08 49.01
C ALA A 146 -37.65 -6.08 49.47
N GLU A 147 -38.21 -7.07 50.19
CA GLU A 147 -37.65 -8.02 51.14
C GLU A 147 -38.64 -9.18 51.37
N LYS A 148 -38.18 -10.43 51.57
CA LYS A 148 -38.63 -11.44 52.58
C LYS A 148 -38.32 -12.88 52.18
N ALA A 149 -38.24 -13.76 53.18
CA ALA A 149 -37.81 -15.15 53.06
C ALA A 149 -38.87 -16.15 53.57
N VAL A 150 -38.84 -17.37 53.00
CA VAL A 150 -39.27 -18.65 53.63
C VAL A 150 -38.33 -19.75 53.10
N ALA A 151 -38.12 -20.83 53.87
CA ALA A 151 -37.19 -21.92 53.53
C ALA A 151 -37.86 -23.31 53.58
N LYS A 152 -37.17 -24.32 53.00
CA LYS A 152 -37.57 -25.75 52.87
C LYS A 152 -38.69 -25.96 51.83
N LYS A 153 -38.88 -27.15 51.24
CA LYS A 153 -38.46 -28.52 51.63
C LYS A 153 -38.18 -29.40 50.38
N ALA A 154 -37.57 -30.57 50.58
CA ALA A 154 -37.18 -31.51 49.51
C ALA A 154 -38.36 -32.34 48.95
N GLY A 155 -38.15 -32.94 47.77
CA GLY A 155 -39.03 -33.95 47.15
C GLY A 155 -38.31 -34.81 46.10
N THR A 156 -38.41 -36.14 46.25
CA THR A 156 -38.07 -37.17 45.25
C THR A 156 -39.21 -37.30 44.22
N GLU A 157 -39.20 -38.11 43.14
CA GLU A 157 -38.53 -39.40 42.91
C GLU A 157 -38.39 -39.75 41.40
N LYS A 158 -37.90 -40.98 41.12
CA LYS A 158 -37.58 -41.58 39.81
C LYS A 158 -38.82 -42.00 39.00
N ALA A 159 -38.66 -42.10 37.67
CA ALA A 159 -39.20 -43.19 36.86
C ALA A 159 -38.34 -43.41 35.59
N VAL A 160 -38.41 -44.60 34.98
CA VAL A 160 -37.54 -45.06 33.87
C VAL A 160 -38.39 -45.73 32.77
N THR A 161 -37.80 -46.03 31.60
CA THR A 161 -38.24 -46.92 30.49
C THR A 161 -38.85 -46.22 29.25
N LYS A 162 -38.66 -46.68 28.00
CA LYS A 162 -37.83 -47.79 27.47
C LYS A 162 -37.48 -47.62 25.96
N LYS A 163 -36.19 -47.80 25.64
CA LYS A 163 -35.59 -48.70 24.60
C LYS A 163 -36.12 -48.74 23.13
N ALA A 164 -35.15 -48.74 22.20
CA ALA A 164 -35.16 -49.38 20.85
C ALA A 164 -35.95 -48.72 19.69
N LEU A 165 -35.54 -48.84 18.42
CA LEU A 165 -34.21 -49.10 17.79
C LEU A 165 -34.31 -48.83 16.26
N ALA A 166 -33.16 -48.77 15.57
CA ALA A 166 -32.97 -48.97 14.12
C ALA A 166 -33.52 -47.89 13.15
N LYS A 167 -33.04 -47.79 11.89
CA LYS A 167 -31.69 -47.88 11.28
C LYS A 167 -31.82 -47.50 9.78
N GLU A 168 -30.69 -47.40 9.08
CA GLU A 168 -30.58 -47.52 7.60
C GLU A 168 -31.22 -46.43 6.70
N THR A 169 -30.35 -45.48 6.33
CA THR A 169 -30.17 -45.01 4.94
C THR A 169 -29.91 -46.20 3.98
N PRO A 170 -30.17 -46.11 2.65
CA PRO A 170 -29.14 -45.56 1.75
C PRO A 170 -29.56 -45.00 0.35
N VAL A 171 -28.58 -44.36 -0.31
CA VAL A 171 -28.20 -44.49 -1.75
C VAL A 171 -28.79 -43.59 -2.87
N GLU A 172 -27.82 -43.04 -3.64
CA GLU A 172 -27.73 -42.62 -5.07
C GLU A 172 -28.35 -41.36 -5.74
N LYS A 173 -27.39 -40.51 -6.19
CA LYS A 173 -27.16 -39.77 -7.46
C LYS A 173 -27.76 -40.37 -8.78
N PRO A 174 -27.65 -39.73 -9.98
CA PRO A 174 -27.44 -38.31 -10.34
C PRO A 174 -28.25 -37.76 -11.57
N ALA A 175 -28.11 -36.44 -11.83
CA ALA A 175 -28.05 -35.75 -13.14
C ALA A 175 -29.20 -35.80 -14.18
N GLY A 176 -29.58 -34.60 -14.69
CA GLY A 176 -30.40 -34.44 -15.91
C GLY A 176 -30.41 -33.00 -16.47
N LYS A 177 -30.15 -32.81 -17.76
CA LYS A 177 -30.13 -31.49 -18.46
C LYS A 177 -31.40 -31.28 -19.29
N LYS A 178 -32.01 -30.07 -19.28
CA LYS A 178 -32.20 -29.18 -20.48
C LYS A 178 -33.30 -28.09 -20.38
N ALA A 179 -32.98 -26.94 -21.00
CA ALA A 179 -33.82 -26.09 -21.88
C ALA A 179 -35.16 -25.46 -21.41
N ALA A 180 -35.04 -24.20 -20.97
CA ALA A 180 -35.80 -23.01 -21.41
C ALA A 180 -37.18 -23.12 -22.12
N ALA A 181 -38.14 -22.36 -21.60
CA ALA A 181 -39.20 -21.69 -22.37
C ALA A 181 -39.63 -20.35 -21.70
N LYS A 182 -39.95 -19.31 -22.48
CA LYS A 182 -40.54 -18.05 -21.99
C LYS A 182 -42.04 -17.99 -22.27
N LYS A 183 -42.87 -17.64 -21.27
CA LYS A 183 -43.94 -16.64 -21.44
C LYS A 183 -44.51 -16.12 -20.11
N ALA A 184 -45.01 -14.88 -20.15
CA ALA A 184 -45.76 -14.22 -19.07
C ALA A 184 -47.25 -14.70 -19.09
N THR A 185 -48.16 -14.36 -18.18
CA THR A 185 -48.50 -13.02 -17.62
C THR A 185 -49.39 -13.08 -16.36
N ALA A 186 -49.44 -11.96 -15.61
CA ALA A 186 -50.59 -11.46 -14.82
C ALA A 186 -50.96 -12.19 -13.50
N GLU A 187 -51.63 -11.55 -12.52
CA GLU A 187 -51.64 -10.15 -12.00
C GLU A 187 -52.47 -10.10 -10.69
N LYS A 188 -52.35 -9.02 -9.89
CA LYS A 188 -53.25 -8.61 -8.75
C LYS A 188 -53.17 -9.50 -7.48
N THR A 189 -53.49 -9.00 -6.26
CA THR A 189 -54.27 -7.80 -5.92
C THR A 189 -53.75 -6.99 -4.71
N THR A 190 -54.01 -5.68 -4.76
CA THR A 190 -53.98 -4.63 -3.72
C THR A 190 -54.94 -4.88 -2.53
N ALA A 191 -55.04 -4.11 -1.42
CA ALA A 191 -54.22 -3.14 -0.64
C ALA A 191 -55.13 -2.58 0.52
N LYS A 192 -54.81 -1.40 1.12
CA LYS A 192 -55.63 -0.55 2.07
C LYS A 192 -55.49 -0.87 3.59
N LYS A 193 -55.68 0.05 4.57
CA LYS A 193 -55.89 1.55 4.67
C LYS A 193 -55.56 2.02 6.13
N VAL A 194 -54.94 3.17 6.44
CA VAL A 194 -55.39 4.61 6.53
C VAL A 194 -56.28 5.00 7.74
N THR A 195 -55.94 6.09 8.46
CA THR A 195 -56.57 7.47 8.60
C THR A 195 -55.67 8.27 9.62
N ALA A 196 -55.63 9.60 9.88
CA ALA A 196 -56.41 10.85 9.65
C ALA A 196 -55.41 12.04 9.34
N ARG A 197 -55.68 13.37 9.19
CA ARG A 197 -56.74 14.38 9.54
C ARG A 197 -56.82 14.73 11.05
N LYS A 198 -57.02 15.98 11.52
CA LYS A 198 -57.63 17.27 11.07
C LYS A 198 -56.67 18.48 11.36
N THR A 199 -56.87 19.82 11.20
CA THR A 199 -57.69 20.86 10.46
C THR A 199 -57.17 22.26 10.91
N ALA A 200 -57.43 23.47 10.33
CA ALA A 200 -57.78 24.01 9.00
C ALA A 200 -57.98 25.57 9.08
N THR A 201 -58.27 26.26 7.97
CA THR A 201 -58.71 27.69 7.80
C THR A 201 -57.68 28.81 8.07
N GLN A 202 -57.58 29.92 7.33
CA GLN A 202 -58.36 30.50 6.19
C GLN A 202 -57.36 31.22 5.18
N LYS A 203 -57.59 32.24 4.32
CA LYS A 203 -58.71 33.19 4.07
C LYS A 203 -58.94 33.64 2.59
N THR A 204 -58.38 34.78 2.13
CA THR A 204 -58.90 35.64 1.01
C THR A 204 -57.84 36.67 0.49
N VAL A 205 -57.89 37.32 -0.69
CA VAL A 205 -58.59 37.15 -2.00
C VAL A 205 -58.11 38.25 -3.01
N ALA A 206 -58.39 38.09 -4.32
CA ALA A 206 -58.33 39.06 -5.45
C ALA A 206 -56.96 39.49 -6.04
N GLY A 207 -56.78 39.60 -7.37
CA GLY A 207 -57.70 39.20 -8.46
C GLY A 207 -57.28 39.54 -9.91
N LYS A 208 -58.14 39.12 -10.87
CA LYS A 208 -58.14 39.31 -12.35
C LYS A 208 -57.16 38.49 -13.23
N GLY A 209 -57.74 37.76 -14.20
CA GLY A 209 -57.19 37.31 -15.50
C GLY A 209 -58.20 37.68 -16.60
N PRO A 210 -58.52 36.84 -17.62
CA PRO A 210 -57.83 35.67 -18.18
C PRO A 210 -57.84 35.59 -19.75
N ALA A 211 -57.22 34.55 -20.35
CA ALA A 211 -57.49 34.06 -21.73
C ALA A 211 -57.11 32.57 -21.87
N GLN A 212 -57.56 31.86 -22.93
CA GLN A 212 -57.54 30.38 -23.04
C GLN A 212 -56.60 29.80 -24.12
N PRO A 213 -56.17 28.51 -23.99
CA PRO A 213 -55.48 27.73 -25.02
C PRO A 213 -56.33 26.61 -25.67
N VAL A 214 -56.07 26.24 -26.94
CA VAL A 214 -56.58 25.00 -27.59
C VAL A 214 -55.64 24.52 -28.73
N ALA A 215 -55.73 23.24 -29.11
CA ALA A 215 -55.16 22.57 -30.30
C ALA A 215 -56.27 21.64 -30.90
N PRO A 216 -56.07 20.59 -31.74
CA PRO A 216 -54.91 20.14 -32.56
C PRO A 216 -55.29 19.67 -34.02
N ALA A 217 -54.36 18.95 -34.68
CA ALA A 217 -54.57 17.86 -35.69
C ALA A 217 -54.70 18.14 -37.22
N GLU A 218 -54.50 17.06 -37.98
CA GLU A 218 -54.20 16.89 -39.44
C GLU A 218 -55.40 16.29 -40.22
N PRO A 219 -55.47 16.18 -41.60
CA PRO A 219 -54.67 15.18 -42.37
C PRO A 219 -54.44 15.34 -43.93
N THR A 220 -53.50 14.52 -44.48
CA THR A 220 -53.44 13.87 -45.83
C THR A 220 -53.35 14.61 -47.21
N ALA A 221 -52.14 14.53 -47.82
CA ALA A 221 -51.74 13.93 -49.13
C ALA A 221 -52.38 14.22 -50.52
N THR A 222 -51.54 14.53 -51.55
CA THR A 222 -51.52 13.92 -52.91
C THR A 222 -50.27 14.32 -53.76
N SER A 223 -50.07 13.74 -54.96
CA SER A 223 -48.89 13.91 -55.88
C SER A 223 -49.33 13.80 -57.37
N PRO A 224 -48.52 14.18 -58.40
CA PRO A 224 -47.89 13.14 -59.25
C PRO A 224 -46.54 13.49 -59.95
N ALA A 225 -45.97 12.49 -60.66
CA ALA A 225 -44.68 12.47 -61.39
C ALA A 225 -44.73 12.94 -62.88
N PRO A 226 -43.63 12.82 -63.67
CA PRO A 226 -43.53 11.69 -64.64
C PRO A 226 -42.11 11.07 -64.80
N THR A 227 -41.86 10.25 -65.85
CA THR A 227 -40.82 9.18 -65.83
C THR A 227 -40.12 8.80 -67.16
N ARG A 228 -38.89 8.21 -67.04
CA ARG A 228 -38.27 7.09 -67.83
C ARG A 228 -37.64 7.26 -69.25
N LYS A 229 -36.41 6.68 -69.38
CA LYS A 229 -35.81 5.90 -70.53
C LYS A 229 -35.38 6.64 -71.83
N PRO A 230 -34.59 6.03 -72.77
CA PRO A 230 -33.43 5.09 -72.64
C PRO A 230 -32.28 5.29 -73.71
N THR A 231 -31.29 4.36 -73.77
CA THR A 231 -30.38 3.99 -74.93
C THR A 231 -29.31 5.03 -75.42
N THR A 232 -28.13 4.71 -76.03
CA THR A 232 -27.38 3.46 -76.36
C THR A 232 -25.89 3.72 -76.73
N ARG A 233 -24.96 2.79 -76.37
CA ARG A 233 -23.68 2.39 -77.07
C ARG A 233 -22.59 3.48 -77.33
N LYS A 234 -21.29 3.19 -77.58
CA LYS A 234 -20.55 1.95 -77.95
C LYS A 234 -19.04 2.04 -77.57
N THR A 235 -18.46 0.95 -77.02
CA THR A 235 -17.08 0.34 -77.25
C THR A 235 -15.81 1.20 -77.46
N ALA A 236 -14.59 0.81 -77.05
CA ALA A 236 -14.01 -0.51 -76.69
C ALA A 236 -12.85 -0.36 -75.65
N GLY A 237 -12.28 -1.41 -75.03
CA GLY A 237 -12.62 -2.86 -75.03
C GLY A 237 -11.66 -3.75 -74.20
N ALA A 238 -12.18 -4.92 -73.77
CA ALA A 238 -11.57 -6.19 -73.26
C ALA A 238 -10.39 -6.17 -72.22
N LYS A 239 -10.40 -6.86 -71.06
CA LYS A 239 -10.80 -8.26 -70.62
C LYS A 239 -9.73 -9.34 -70.87
N PRO A 240 -9.73 -10.51 -70.14
CA PRO A 240 -10.63 -11.02 -69.06
C PRO A 240 -9.95 -11.11 -67.66
N ALA A 241 -10.62 -11.12 -66.49
CA ALA A 241 -11.63 -12.03 -65.88
C ALA A 241 -11.02 -13.36 -65.33
N THR A 242 -11.44 -13.96 -64.20
CA THR A 242 -12.77 -13.99 -63.53
C THR A 242 -12.77 -13.89 -61.98
N GLN A 243 -13.94 -13.51 -61.42
CA GLN A 243 -14.34 -13.53 -59.99
C GLN A 243 -15.21 -14.84 -59.71
N PRO A 244 -16.18 -14.98 -58.75
CA PRO A 244 -16.70 -14.10 -57.68
C PRO A 244 -17.22 -14.75 -56.34
N VAL A 245 -17.89 -13.88 -55.54
CA VAL A 245 -18.94 -14.08 -54.49
C VAL A 245 -18.58 -14.48 -53.05
N THR A 246 -19.33 -13.86 -52.12
CA THR A 246 -19.38 -14.03 -50.65
C THR A 246 -20.78 -14.41 -50.18
N ALA A 247 -20.95 -15.29 -49.18
CA ALA A 247 -22.08 -15.27 -48.20
C ALA A 247 -22.02 -16.38 -47.11
N THR A 248 -22.39 -16.00 -45.88
CA THR A 248 -23.10 -16.78 -44.81
C THR A 248 -22.61 -18.14 -44.26
N THR A 249 -22.67 -18.24 -42.92
CA THR A 249 -22.70 -19.41 -42.00
C THR A 249 -24.04 -20.19 -42.03
N PRO A 250 -24.26 -21.31 -41.29
CA PRO A 250 -23.34 -22.21 -40.53
C PRO A 250 -23.56 -23.76 -40.67
N ALA A 251 -22.49 -24.56 -40.45
CA ALA A 251 -22.49 -25.96 -39.90
C ALA A 251 -23.20 -27.13 -40.67
N PRO A 252 -23.00 -28.45 -40.35
CA PRO A 252 -21.86 -29.17 -39.72
C PRO A 252 -21.39 -30.50 -40.41
N ALA A 253 -20.14 -30.92 -40.13
CA ALA A 253 -19.59 -32.29 -39.96
C ALA A 253 -19.65 -33.41 -41.06
N LYS A 254 -18.47 -34.01 -41.41
CA LYS A 254 -18.15 -35.48 -41.30
C LYS A 254 -16.80 -35.94 -41.94
N LYS A 255 -16.04 -36.76 -41.19
CA LYS A 255 -15.07 -37.83 -41.59
C LYS A 255 -13.85 -37.48 -42.49
N PRO A 256 -12.74 -38.24 -42.34
CA PRO A 256 -12.46 -39.36 -43.25
C PRO A 256 -12.34 -40.73 -42.51
N ALA A 257 -12.29 -41.84 -43.26
CA ALA A 257 -12.32 -43.22 -42.71
C ALA A 257 -11.97 -44.30 -43.77
N THR A 258 -11.50 -45.52 -43.49
CA THR A 258 -10.71 -46.12 -42.37
C THR A 258 -10.29 -47.55 -42.80
N ARG A 259 -9.00 -47.93 -42.72
CA ARG A 259 -8.53 -49.32 -42.97
C ARG A 259 -7.13 -49.53 -42.37
N LYS A 260 -6.81 -50.58 -41.60
CA LYS A 260 -7.59 -51.49 -40.70
C LYS A 260 -6.56 -52.23 -39.80
N THR A 261 -7.02 -53.05 -38.85
CA THR A 261 -6.21 -53.91 -37.92
C THR A 261 -5.32 -53.11 -36.95
N ALA A 262 -4.95 -53.59 -35.76
CA ALA A 262 -5.33 -54.78 -34.97
C ALA A 262 -5.33 -54.40 -33.47
N GLY A 263 -5.85 -55.16 -32.50
CA GLY A 263 -6.58 -56.44 -32.51
C GLY A 263 -6.24 -57.25 -31.25
N ALA A 264 -7.16 -57.92 -30.55
CA ALA A 264 -8.61 -58.02 -30.73
C ALA A 264 -9.34 -58.17 -29.36
N LYS A 265 -10.68 -58.01 -29.33
CA LYS A 265 -11.61 -58.23 -28.19
C LYS A 265 -13.01 -58.55 -28.75
N PRO A 266 -13.84 -59.36 -28.07
CA PRO A 266 -14.94 -58.77 -27.28
C PRO A 266 -15.22 -59.47 -25.92
N PRO A 267 -16.07 -58.89 -25.05
CA PRO A 267 -16.54 -59.46 -23.77
C PRO A 267 -18.04 -59.81 -23.79
N ALA A 268 -18.62 -60.32 -22.67
CA ALA A 268 -19.95 -59.97 -22.12
C ALA A 268 -20.44 -60.93 -20.99
N GLN A 269 -21.34 -60.42 -20.13
CA GLN A 269 -22.22 -61.13 -19.17
C GLN A 269 -23.66 -61.28 -19.80
N PRO A 270 -24.73 -61.86 -19.20
CA PRO A 270 -25.06 -61.99 -17.75
C PRO A 270 -25.94 -63.22 -17.33
N VAL A 271 -26.78 -63.02 -16.30
CA VAL A 271 -27.93 -63.80 -15.75
C VAL A 271 -27.63 -64.61 -14.46
N ALA A 272 -28.61 -64.66 -13.54
CA ALA A 272 -28.53 -65.19 -12.17
C ALA A 272 -29.84 -65.89 -11.73
N ALA A 273 -29.79 -66.76 -10.70
CA ALA A 273 -30.89 -67.03 -9.74
C ALA A 273 -30.54 -68.05 -8.63
N ALA A 274 -31.27 -67.94 -7.49
CA ALA A 274 -31.63 -68.95 -6.48
C ALA A 274 -30.63 -69.41 -5.39
N GLU A 275 -31.10 -69.33 -4.13
CA GLU A 275 -30.65 -70.09 -2.95
C GLU A 275 -31.46 -71.42 -2.82
N PRO A 276 -31.16 -72.34 -1.86
CA PRO A 276 -31.76 -72.23 -0.52
C PRO A 276 -30.97 -72.81 0.69
N SER A 277 -31.14 -72.18 1.87
CA SER A 277 -31.28 -72.77 3.24
C SER A 277 -30.77 -74.20 3.57
N ALA A 278 -29.88 -74.33 4.57
CA ALA A 278 -30.14 -75.03 5.86
C ALA A 278 -28.88 -75.25 6.76
N THR A 279 -29.10 -75.35 8.08
CA THR A 279 -28.16 -75.77 9.16
C THR A 279 -28.89 -76.76 10.11
N PRO A 280 -28.24 -77.44 11.10
CA PRO A 280 -26.80 -77.63 11.42
C PRO A 280 -26.41 -79.15 11.44
N PRO A 281 -25.22 -79.57 11.96
CA PRO A 281 -25.11 -79.87 13.41
C PRO A 281 -23.74 -79.52 14.06
N THR A 282 -23.66 -79.70 15.38
CA THR A 282 -22.51 -79.40 16.26
C THR A 282 -21.95 -80.71 16.90
N PRO A 283 -20.93 -80.67 17.77
CA PRO A 283 -19.51 -80.91 17.50
C PRO A 283 -18.99 -82.31 17.95
N PRO A 284 -17.70 -82.61 17.70
CA PRO A 284 -16.87 -83.37 18.64
C PRO A 284 -16.08 -82.44 19.58
N GLN A 285 -16.02 -82.78 20.87
CA GLN A 285 -15.15 -82.14 21.87
C GLN A 285 -14.00 -83.10 22.31
N PRO A 286 -13.03 -82.67 23.15
CA PRO A 286 -11.62 -82.84 22.78
C PRO A 286 -10.93 -84.06 23.37
N VAL A 287 -9.75 -84.37 22.81
CA VAL A 287 -8.71 -85.19 23.45
C VAL A 287 -7.53 -84.26 23.77
N ALA A 288 -6.98 -84.36 24.99
CA ALA A 288 -6.02 -83.39 25.50
C ALA A 288 -4.58 -83.63 25.00
N ALA A 289 -3.83 -82.54 24.82
CA ALA A 289 -2.38 -82.54 24.70
C ALA A 289 -1.80 -81.48 25.67
N THR A 290 -0.71 -81.83 26.35
CA THR A 290 -0.10 -81.06 27.45
C THR A 290 0.50 -79.72 26.96
N PRO A 291 0.40 -78.61 27.72
CA PRO A 291 0.98 -77.33 27.32
C PRO A 291 2.51 -77.37 27.26
N ALA A 292 3.06 -76.74 26.21
CA ALA A 292 4.47 -76.34 26.17
C ALA A 292 4.74 -75.23 27.21
N PRO A 293 5.97 -75.11 27.74
CA PRO A 293 6.26 -74.17 28.82
C PRO A 293 6.08 -72.72 28.38
N ALA A 294 5.58 -71.88 29.29
CA ALA A 294 5.61 -70.44 29.11
C ALA A 294 7.05 -69.96 28.91
N GLY A 295 7.30 -69.15 27.88
CA GLY A 295 8.48 -68.31 27.84
C GLY A 295 8.51 -67.39 29.07
N PRO A 296 9.68 -66.90 29.49
CA PRO A 296 9.77 -66.04 30.67
C PRO A 296 8.83 -64.85 30.49
N VAL A 297 7.92 -64.67 31.44
CA VAL A 297 7.15 -63.43 31.56
C VAL A 297 8.17 -62.31 31.66
N ALA A 298 8.19 -61.41 30.67
CA ALA A 298 9.04 -60.23 30.74
C ALA A 298 8.74 -59.51 32.05
N ALA A 299 9.78 -59.01 32.73
CA ALA A 299 9.57 -58.12 33.87
C ALA A 299 8.59 -57.01 33.42
N PRO A 300 7.68 -56.55 34.31
CA PRO A 300 6.83 -55.41 33.96
C PRO A 300 7.72 -54.28 33.42
N PRO A 301 7.33 -53.62 32.31
CA PRO A 301 8.13 -52.53 31.78
C PRO A 301 8.41 -51.54 32.92
N PRO A 302 9.64 -51.01 33.04
CA PRO A 302 9.95 -50.08 34.11
C PRO A 302 8.92 -48.95 34.07
N GLU A 303 8.26 -48.68 35.19
CA GLU A 303 7.25 -47.61 35.24
C GLU A 303 7.92 -46.33 34.74
N ALA A 304 7.32 -45.70 33.73
CA ALA A 304 7.83 -44.44 33.21
C ALA A 304 7.90 -43.46 34.38
N SER A 305 9.01 -42.73 34.51
CA SER A 305 9.21 -41.78 35.59
C SER A 305 8.01 -40.83 35.65
N VAL A 306 7.20 -40.93 36.71
CA VAL A 306 5.96 -40.15 36.85
C VAL A 306 6.26 -38.70 36.55
N LEU A 307 5.48 -38.12 35.63
CA LEU A 307 5.65 -36.75 35.18
C LEU A 307 5.69 -35.80 36.38
N ASP A 308 6.67 -34.90 36.43
CA ASP A 308 6.76 -33.92 37.51
C ASP A 308 5.44 -33.13 37.61
N VAL A 309 4.97 -32.94 38.84
CA VAL A 309 3.67 -32.30 39.09
C VAL A 309 3.69 -30.86 38.57
N GLY A 310 4.81 -30.15 38.69
CA GLY A 310 4.98 -28.82 38.15
C GLY A 310 5.02 -28.78 36.62
N ASP A 311 5.67 -29.74 35.96
CA ASP A 311 5.63 -29.88 34.49
C ASP A 311 4.22 -30.19 33.99
N ARG A 312 3.51 -31.13 34.64
CA ARG A 312 2.10 -31.47 34.35
C ARG A 312 1.19 -30.26 34.49
N GLU A 313 1.26 -29.55 35.61
CA GLU A 313 0.48 -28.32 35.85
C GLU A 313 0.78 -27.23 34.82
N ARG A 314 2.07 -27.01 34.49
CA ARG A 314 2.49 -26.06 33.44
C ARG A 314 1.95 -26.44 32.07
N LEU A 315 2.04 -27.71 31.66
CA LEU A 315 1.56 -28.19 30.36
C LEU A 315 0.04 -28.09 30.23
N LEU A 316 -0.72 -28.45 31.28
CA LEU A 316 -2.17 -28.26 31.33
C LEU A 316 -2.55 -26.78 31.22
N ALA A 317 -1.93 -25.93 32.04
CA ALA A 317 -2.17 -24.49 32.03
C ALA A 317 -1.76 -23.82 30.70
N GLY A 318 -0.87 -24.42 29.90
CA GLY A 318 -0.27 -23.78 28.74
C GLY A 318 0.80 -22.74 29.13
N ALA A 319 1.44 -22.94 30.28
CA ALA A 319 2.50 -22.10 30.84
C ALA A 319 3.82 -22.87 30.97
N HIS A 320 4.07 -23.80 30.04
CA HIS A 320 5.32 -24.54 29.93
C HIS A 320 6.22 -23.89 28.88
N HIS A 321 7.48 -23.61 29.24
CA HIS A 321 8.41 -22.90 28.36
C HIS A 321 9.19 -23.83 27.42
N ASP A 322 9.51 -25.05 27.83
CA ASP A 322 10.10 -26.06 26.94
C ASP A 322 9.37 -27.41 27.03
N PRO A 323 8.26 -27.61 26.30
CA PRO A 323 7.57 -28.90 26.25
C PRO A 323 8.43 -30.08 25.76
N HIS A 324 9.51 -29.83 25.02
CA HIS A 324 10.35 -30.90 24.44
C HIS A 324 11.29 -31.53 25.48
N SER A 325 11.61 -30.82 26.56
CA SER A 325 12.29 -31.42 27.73
C SER A 325 11.48 -32.50 28.46
N VAL A 326 10.17 -32.59 28.16
CA VAL A 326 9.20 -33.42 28.90
C VAL A 326 8.48 -34.42 27.99
N LEU A 327 7.93 -33.94 26.88
CA LEU A 327 7.17 -34.71 25.90
C LEU A 327 8.09 -35.31 24.83
N GLY A 328 7.58 -36.29 24.08
CA GLY A 328 8.36 -37.04 23.10
C GLY A 328 9.06 -38.27 23.70
N ALA A 329 10.15 -38.69 23.09
CA ALA A 329 10.91 -39.89 23.46
C ALA A 329 12.24 -39.54 24.13
N HIS A 330 12.42 -39.97 25.38
CA HIS A 330 13.52 -39.59 26.26
C HIS A 330 14.33 -40.81 26.73
N PRO A 331 15.66 -40.87 26.53
CA PRO A 331 16.50 -41.91 27.15
C PRO A 331 16.43 -41.86 28.67
N VAL A 332 16.17 -43.01 29.31
CA VAL A 332 16.06 -43.16 30.77
C VAL A 332 16.82 -44.40 31.26
N PRO A 333 17.16 -44.51 32.56
CA PRO A 333 17.75 -45.72 33.10
C PRO A 333 16.86 -46.96 32.85
N GLY A 334 17.28 -47.82 31.92
CA GLY A 334 16.56 -49.05 31.55
C GLY A 334 15.77 -49.00 30.24
N GLY A 335 15.76 -47.88 29.51
CA GLY A 335 15.09 -47.83 28.19
C GLY A 335 14.88 -46.41 27.63
N VAL A 336 13.82 -46.26 26.84
CA VAL A 336 13.33 -44.97 26.34
C VAL A 336 11.91 -44.74 26.87
N ALA A 337 11.70 -43.65 27.60
CA ALA A 337 10.40 -43.20 28.07
C ALA A 337 9.73 -42.33 27.02
N PHE A 338 8.54 -42.75 26.58
CA PHE A 338 7.68 -41.96 25.71
C PHE A 338 6.67 -41.24 26.60
N ARG A 339 6.47 -39.93 26.39
CA ARG A 339 5.45 -39.12 27.08
C ARG A 339 4.70 -38.27 26.06
N VAL A 340 3.38 -38.42 26.02
CA VAL A 340 2.51 -37.83 25.00
C VAL A 340 1.38 -37.06 25.70
N PHE A 341 1.15 -35.81 25.27
CA PHE A 341 0.00 -35.02 25.69
C PHE A 341 -0.99 -34.89 24.53
N ARG A 342 -2.14 -35.55 24.65
CA ARG A 342 -3.26 -35.52 23.69
C ARG A 342 -4.59 -35.56 24.48
N PRO A 343 -5.10 -34.40 24.94
CA PRO A 343 -6.41 -34.29 25.56
C PRO A 343 -7.51 -34.92 24.70
N TYR A 344 -8.50 -35.50 25.39
CA TYR A 344 -9.65 -36.23 24.84
C TYR A 344 -9.32 -37.52 24.05
N ALA A 345 -8.04 -37.93 23.95
CA ALA A 345 -7.71 -39.25 23.43
C ALA A 345 -8.15 -40.35 24.42
N LEU A 346 -8.55 -41.50 23.88
CA LEU A 346 -8.96 -42.70 24.61
C LEU A 346 -7.81 -43.70 24.80
N ALA A 347 -6.82 -43.67 23.90
CA ALA A 347 -5.59 -44.46 23.97
C ALA A 347 -4.51 -43.85 23.06
N VAL A 348 -3.24 -44.06 23.40
CA VAL A 348 -2.09 -43.73 22.54
C VAL A 348 -1.21 -44.97 22.40
N THR A 349 -0.84 -45.34 21.17
CA THR A 349 0.11 -46.42 20.89
C THR A 349 1.33 -45.88 20.15
N VAL A 350 2.52 -46.16 20.67
CA VAL A 350 3.79 -45.93 19.98
C VAL A 350 4.02 -47.06 18.98
N VAL A 351 4.39 -46.70 17.75
CA VAL A 351 4.72 -47.64 16.67
C VAL A 351 6.14 -47.35 16.16
N ALA A 352 7.02 -48.35 16.23
CA ALA A 352 8.41 -48.26 15.78
C ALA A 352 8.78 -49.55 15.00
N GLY A 353 8.70 -49.49 13.67
CA GLY A 353 8.82 -50.68 12.82
C GLY A 353 7.69 -51.69 13.11
N GLU A 354 8.05 -52.91 13.51
CA GLU A 354 7.09 -53.93 13.94
C GLU A 354 6.64 -53.78 15.42
N LEU A 355 7.37 -52.99 16.23
CA LEU A 355 7.01 -52.77 17.63
C LEU A 355 5.76 -51.90 17.72
N ARG A 356 4.79 -52.35 18.53
CA ARG A 356 3.62 -51.58 18.94
C ARG A 356 3.46 -51.69 20.45
N ALA A 357 3.40 -50.54 21.12
CA ALA A 357 3.22 -50.46 22.57
C ALA A 357 2.17 -49.41 22.92
N GLU A 358 1.07 -49.84 23.53
CA GLU A 358 0.05 -48.96 24.11
C GLU A 358 0.63 -48.30 25.37
N LEU A 359 0.44 -46.99 25.50
CA LEU A 359 0.91 -46.19 26.63
C LEU A 359 -0.13 -46.21 27.76
N HIS A 360 0.33 -46.12 29.00
CA HIS A 360 -0.52 -45.97 30.18
C HIS A 360 -1.22 -44.59 30.15
N ASP A 361 -2.51 -44.55 30.48
CA ASP A 361 -3.27 -43.31 30.69
C ASP A 361 -2.97 -42.73 32.08
N ASP A 362 -2.23 -41.62 32.11
CA ASP A 362 -1.87 -40.91 33.34
C ASP A 362 -2.94 -39.90 33.76
N GLY A 363 -4.07 -39.82 33.05
CA GLY A 363 -5.15 -38.87 33.24
C GLY A 363 -4.91 -37.52 32.58
N ASP A 364 -5.97 -36.72 32.47
CA ASP A 364 -6.00 -35.38 31.84
C ASP A 364 -5.46 -35.32 30.39
N GLY A 365 -5.37 -36.47 29.70
CA GLY A 365 -4.81 -36.58 28.35
C GLY A 365 -3.29 -36.77 28.29
N PHE A 366 -2.63 -37.08 29.41
CA PHE A 366 -1.25 -37.55 29.43
C PHE A 366 -1.19 -39.06 29.27
N PHE A 367 -0.27 -39.51 28.43
CA PHE A 367 0.03 -40.92 28.23
C PHE A 367 1.54 -41.16 28.34
N SER A 368 1.96 -42.20 29.06
CA SER A 368 3.38 -42.53 29.16
C SER A 368 3.69 -44.03 29.20
N GLY A 369 4.96 -44.36 28.94
CA GLY A 369 5.46 -45.73 29.01
C GLY A 369 6.94 -45.80 28.66
N ALA A 370 7.71 -46.63 29.36
CA ALA A 370 9.11 -46.86 29.06
C ALA A 370 9.30 -48.22 28.37
N LEU A 371 9.90 -48.18 27.18
CA LEU A 371 10.18 -49.35 26.35
C LEU A 371 11.66 -49.72 26.48
N PRO A 372 12.03 -51.01 26.56
CA PRO A 372 13.41 -51.46 26.76
C PRO A 372 14.26 -51.35 25.48
N LEU A 373 14.44 -50.12 25.01
CA LEU A 373 15.17 -49.73 23.80
C LEU A 373 16.51 -49.10 24.18
N THR A 374 17.54 -49.33 23.37
CA THR A 374 18.90 -48.81 23.61
C THR A 374 19.10 -47.36 23.17
N GLU A 375 18.27 -46.89 22.25
CA GLU A 375 18.30 -45.54 21.67
C GLU A 375 16.87 -45.15 21.24
N VAL A 376 16.63 -43.86 20.99
CA VAL A 376 15.34 -43.38 20.49
C VAL A 376 15.16 -43.86 19.04
N PRO A 377 14.13 -44.66 18.71
CA PRO A 377 13.87 -45.12 17.35
C PRO A 377 13.14 -44.06 16.53
N ASP A 378 13.12 -44.21 15.21
CA ASP A 378 12.07 -43.60 14.39
C ASP A 378 10.70 -44.16 14.82
N TYR A 379 9.80 -43.30 15.28
CA TYR A 379 8.48 -43.71 15.78
C TYR A 379 7.33 -42.83 15.27
N ARG A 380 6.12 -43.39 15.36
CA ARG A 380 4.85 -42.72 15.11
C ARG A 380 3.88 -43.01 16.25
N LEU A 381 2.86 -42.17 16.37
CA LEU A 381 1.77 -42.31 17.33
C LEU A 381 0.48 -42.71 16.60
N LEU A 382 -0.17 -43.76 17.09
CA LEU A 382 -1.59 -44.01 16.83
C LEU A 382 -2.38 -43.43 18.01
N VAL A 383 -3.06 -42.31 17.79
CA VAL A 383 -3.88 -41.62 18.80
C VAL A 383 -5.35 -41.94 18.54
N THR A 384 -5.99 -42.64 19.46
CA THR A 384 -7.40 -43.06 19.33
C THR A 384 -8.30 -42.03 20.00
N TYR A 385 -9.32 -41.58 19.26
CA TYR A 385 -10.45 -40.76 19.72
C TYR A 385 -11.76 -41.54 19.50
N GLU A 386 -12.90 -41.05 19.99
CA GLU A 386 -14.20 -41.77 19.95
C GLU A 386 -14.60 -42.24 18.54
N ASP A 387 -14.45 -41.40 17.52
CA ASP A 387 -14.81 -41.69 16.12
C ASP A 387 -13.61 -41.91 15.17
N SER A 388 -12.36 -41.83 15.63
CA SER A 388 -11.19 -41.88 14.73
C SER A 388 -9.89 -42.36 15.38
N VAL A 389 -8.95 -42.85 14.56
CA VAL A 389 -7.56 -43.09 14.96
C VAL A 389 -6.65 -42.26 14.05
N GLN A 390 -5.85 -41.39 14.66
CA GLN A 390 -4.86 -40.58 13.95
C GLN A 390 -3.50 -41.28 13.95
N ASP A 391 -2.97 -41.58 12.77
CA ASP A 391 -1.60 -42.07 12.59
C ASP A 391 -0.70 -40.88 12.22
N THR A 392 0.15 -40.44 13.14
CA THR A 392 0.96 -39.21 12.98
C THR A 392 2.36 -39.34 13.59
N PRO A 393 3.42 -38.72 13.02
CA PRO A 393 4.68 -38.51 13.75
C PRO A 393 4.44 -37.63 14.98
N ASP A 394 5.29 -37.77 16.00
CA ASP A 394 5.17 -36.93 17.19
C ASP A 394 5.88 -35.59 16.99
N ALA A 395 5.16 -34.48 17.14
CA ALA A 395 5.72 -33.13 17.02
C ALA A 395 6.90 -32.89 17.98
N TYR A 396 6.88 -33.54 19.15
CA TYR A 396 7.92 -33.39 20.17
C TYR A 396 9.17 -34.25 19.94
N ALA A 397 9.21 -35.07 18.89
CA ALA A 397 10.41 -35.80 18.48
C ALA A 397 11.41 -34.94 17.67
N PHE A 398 10.98 -33.78 17.18
CA PHE A 398 11.77 -32.97 16.24
C PHE A 398 12.70 -31.97 16.96
N LEU A 399 13.94 -31.87 16.46
CA LEU A 399 14.89 -30.82 16.84
C LEU A 399 14.38 -29.44 16.36
N PRO A 400 14.90 -28.31 16.88
CA PRO A 400 14.56 -26.97 16.39
C PRO A 400 14.70 -26.85 14.87
N ALA A 401 13.67 -26.33 14.20
CA ALA A 401 13.64 -26.04 12.77
C ALA A 401 14.06 -24.59 12.43
N LEU A 402 14.77 -23.94 13.36
CA LEU A 402 15.35 -22.60 13.24
C LEU A 402 16.79 -22.64 13.79
N GLY A 403 17.74 -21.96 13.14
CA GLY A 403 19.16 -22.05 13.43
C GLY A 403 19.69 -20.98 14.40
N ASP A 404 20.86 -21.24 14.99
CA ASP A 404 21.54 -20.32 15.91
C ASP A 404 21.89 -18.97 15.24
N LEU A 405 22.14 -18.95 13.93
CA LEU A 405 22.40 -17.72 13.18
C LEU A 405 21.15 -16.85 13.07
N ASP A 406 20.00 -17.46 12.75
CA ASP A 406 18.72 -16.77 12.63
C ASP A 406 18.34 -16.16 13.99
N LEU A 407 18.47 -16.95 15.06
CA LEU A 407 18.29 -16.54 16.45
C LEU A 407 19.23 -15.39 16.86
N HIS A 408 20.50 -15.42 16.44
CA HIS A 408 21.44 -14.34 16.69
C HIS A 408 21.06 -13.05 15.95
N LEU A 409 20.72 -13.14 14.65
CA LEU A 409 20.33 -11.98 13.85
C LEU A 409 19.00 -11.36 14.33
N ILE A 410 18.06 -12.18 14.82
CA ILE A 410 16.84 -11.70 15.50
C ILE A 410 17.21 -10.96 16.80
N GLY A 411 18.08 -11.54 17.63
CA GLY A 411 18.53 -10.93 18.90
C GLY A 411 19.35 -9.64 18.75
N GLU A 412 19.97 -9.42 17.58
CA GLU A 412 20.59 -8.16 17.21
C GLU A 412 19.62 -7.17 16.54
N GLY A 413 18.45 -7.64 16.07
CA GLY A 413 17.51 -6.88 15.25
C GLY A 413 18.06 -6.53 13.87
N ARG A 414 18.74 -7.48 13.22
CA ARG A 414 19.42 -7.30 11.91
C ARG A 414 19.21 -8.49 10.96
N HIS A 415 18.08 -9.18 11.09
CA HIS A 415 17.68 -10.28 10.23
C HIS A 415 16.91 -9.75 9.02
N GLU A 416 17.64 -9.37 7.96
CA GLU A 416 17.07 -8.76 6.74
C GLU A 416 15.98 -9.62 6.09
N GLU A 417 16.08 -10.95 6.16
CA GLU A 417 15.11 -11.90 5.57
C GLU A 417 14.14 -12.49 6.62
N LEU A 418 13.67 -11.68 7.58
CA LEU A 418 12.95 -12.15 8.80
C LEU A 418 11.77 -13.10 8.53
N TRP A 419 11.06 -12.89 7.42
CA TRP A 419 9.90 -13.71 7.01
C TRP A 419 10.26 -15.16 6.68
N THR A 420 11.54 -15.49 6.48
CA THR A 420 12.03 -16.87 6.33
C THR A 420 12.26 -17.57 7.66
N ALA A 421 12.51 -16.81 8.73
CA ALA A 421 12.83 -17.27 10.08
C ALA A 421 11.60 -17.30 11.01
N LEU A 422 10.71 -16.31 10.91
CA LEU A 422 9.47 -16.21 11.70
C LEU A 422 8.21 -16.49 10.87
N GLY A 423 7.09 -16.69 11.56
CA GLY A 423 5.78 -17.06 11.01
C GLY A 423 5.60 -18.56 10.80
N ALA A 424 4.65 -18.93 9.94
CA ALA A 424 4.42 -20.32 9.52
C ALA A 424 5.12 -20.66 8.19
N GLN A 425 6.01 -21.65 8.22
CA GLN A 425 6.79 -22.13 7.08
C GLN A 425 6.49 -23.61 6.78
N PRO A 426 5.77 -23.93 5.69
CA PRO A 426 5.71 -25.28 5.14
C PRO A 426 7.11 -25.77 4.76
N MET A 427 7.51 -26.95 5.23
CA MET A 427 8.84 -27.51 4.98
C MET A 427 8.89 -29.02 5.16
N THR A 428 9.96 -29.65 4.68
CA THR A 428 10.37 -30.99 5.08
C THR A 428 11.47 -30.88 6.13
N HIS A 429 11.18 -31.26 7.37
CA HIS A 429 12.13 -31.26 8.49
C HIS A 429 12.43 -32.70 8.92
N GLN A 430 13.71 -33.02 9.08
CA GLN A 430 14.19 -34.39 9.43
C GLN A 430 13.53 -35.52 8.61
N GLY A 431 13.25 -35.27 7.31
CA GLY A 431 12.63 -36.24 6.39
C GLY A 431 11.09 -36.28 6.41
N VAL A 432 10.43 -35.49 7.27
CA VAL A 432 8.96 -35.43 7.40
C VAL A 432 8.44 -34.09 6.91
N THR A 433 7.38 -34.08 6.10
CA THR A 433 6.72 -32.85 5.66
C THR A 433 5.71 -32.37 6.71
N GLY A 434 5.70 -31.05 6.95
CA GLY A 434 4.84 -30.38 7.92
C GLY A 434 5.03 -28.87 7.86
N THR A 435 4.68 -28.18 8.94
CA THR A 435 4.86 -26.73 9.06
C THR A 435 5.63 -26.38 10.33
N ARG A 436 6.70 -25.59 10.21
CA ARG A 436 7.30 -24.89 11.36
C ARG A 436 6.46 -23.65 11.66
N PHE A 437 6.02 -23.51 12.91
CA PHE A 437 5.47 -22.28 13.44
C PHE A 437 6.51 -21.60 14.32
N THR A 438 6.67 -20.29 14.16
CA THR A 438 7.73 -19.51 14.79
C THR A 438 7.22 -18.10 15.12
N VAL A 439 7.25 -17.68 16.39
CA VAL A 439 6.69 -16.38 16.82
C VAL A 439 7.48 -15.73 17.95
N TRP A 440 7.67 -14.42 17.90
CA TRP A 440 8.36 -13.65 18.96
C TRP A 440 7.35 -13.18 20.02
N ALA A 441 7.54 -13.62 21.27
CA ALA A 441 6.69 -13.32 22.42
C ALA A 441 7.50 -13.43 23.73
N PRO A 442 8.46 -12.52 23.99
CA PRO A 442 9.46 -12.65 25.07
C PRO A 442 8.90 -12.63 26.49
N ASN A 443 7.72 -12.05 26.75
CA ASN A 443 7.08 -12.03 28.06
C ASN A 443 6.11 -13.20 28.28
N ALA A 444 5.82 -14.00 27.25
CA ALA A 444 4.89 -15.12 27.37
C ALA A 444 5.37 -16.17 28.38
N ARG A 445 4.43 -16.79 29.09
CA ARG A 445 4.70 -17.94 29.97
C ARG A 445 4.65 -19.28 29.24
N GLY A 446 4.05 -19.29 28.07
CA GLY A 446 3.84 -20.44 27.20
C GLY A 446 3.07 -19.99 25.96
N VAL A 447 3.39 -20.57 24.81
CA VAL A 447 2.68 -20.36 23.54
C VAL A 447 2.24 -21.71 22.99
N ARG A 448 1.08 -21.76 22.35
CA ARG A 448 0.49 -22.94 21.71
C ARG A 448 -0.08 -22.56 20.35
N VAL A 449 -0.16 -23.51 19.41
CA VAL A 449 -0.82 -23.32 18.12
C VAL A 449 -2.24 -23.90 18.16
N ALA A 450 -3.24 -23.07 17.82
CA ALA A 450 -4.62 -23.50 17.57
C ALA A 450 -4.93 -23.34 16.08
N GLY A 451 -5.73 -24.23 15.50
CA GLY A 451 -6.10 -24.20 14.09
C GLY A 451 -7.10 -25.27 13.69
N THR A 452 -7.39 -25.37 12.39
CA THR A 452 -8.35 -26.35 11.86
C THR A 452 -7.89 -27.79 12.12
N PHE A 453 -6.59 -28.07 11.96
CA PHE A 453 -5.95 -29.37 12.22
C PHE A 453 -6.00 -29.87 13.69
N ASN A 454 -6.33 -29.01 14.67
CA ASN A 454 -6.60 -29.44 16.06
C ASN A 454 -7.97 -28.97 16.58
N PHE A 455 -8.93 -28.73 15.69
CA PHE A 455 -10.30 -28.32 16.01
C PHE A 455 -10.38 -27.05 16.89
N TRP A 456 -9.37 -26.17 16.78
CA TRP A 456 -9.17 -24.99 17.63
C TRP A 456 -8.91 -25.27 19.12
N ASP A 457 -8.51 -26.49 19.51
CA ASP A 457 -7.98 -26.76 20.85
C ASP A 457 -6.44 -26.58 20.88
N PRO A 458 -5.90 -25.48 21.43
CA PRO A 458 -4.47 -25.25 21.53
C PRO A 458 -3.73 -26.24 22.44
N SER A 459 -4.43 -27.08 23.22
CA SER A 459 -3.81 -27.97 24.20
C SER A 459 -2.78 -28.93 23.59
N ALA A 460 -3.04 -29.48 22.40
CA ALA A 460 -2.24 -30.52 21.77
C ALA A 460 -0.83 -30.06 21.32
N PHE A 461 -0.66 -28.78 21.00
CA PHE A 461 0.53 -28.24 20.31
C PHE A 461 1.12 -27.04 21.04
N ALA A 462 1.77 -27.29 22.18
CA ALA A 462 2.58 -26.32 22.91
C ALA A 462 3.95 -26.14 22.26
N MET A 463 4.41 -24.90 22.17
CA MET A 463 5.68 -24.50 21.54
C MET A 463 6.80 -24.43 22.59
N ARG A 464 8.06 -24.62 22.17
CA ARG A 464 9.24 -24.38 23.01
C ARG A 464 9.75 -22.96 22.81
N SER A 465 10.24 -22.33 23.87
CA SER A 465 11.01 -21.09 23.82
C SER A 465 12.45 -21.40 23.45
N LEU A 466 12.98 -20.73 22.42
CA LEU A 466 14.37 -20.84 21.96
C LEU A 466 15.29 -19.88 22.74
N GLY A 467 15.17 -19.92 24.06
CA GLY A 467 16.01 -19.18 25.01
C GLY A 467 15.79 -17.67 25.02
N SER A 468 16.87 -16.92 25.22
CA SER A 468 16.85 -15.48 25.50
C SER A 468 16.43 -14.57 24.33
N THR A 469 16.14 -15.13 23.16
CA THR A 469 15.59 -14.41 22.00
C THR A 469 14.10 -14.08 22.14
N GLY A 470 13.39 -14.79 23.03
CA GLY A 470 11.93 -14.69 23.13
C GLY A 470 11.17 -15.30 21.95
N VAL A 471 11.85 -15.99 21.03
CA VAL A 471 11.23 -16.74 19.94
C VAL A 471 10.68 -18.06 20.48
N TRP A 472 9.45 -18.38 20.11
CA TRP A 472 8.78 -19.65 20.35
C TRP A 472 8.69 -20.44 19.04
N GLU A 473 8.94 -21.75 19.08
CA GLU A 473 8.96 -22.61 17.91
C GLU A 473 8.27 -23.97 18.15
N LEU A 474 7.67 -24.51 17.09
CA LEU A 474 7.21 -25.89 17.01
C LEU A 474 7.13 -26.32 15.54
N PHE A 475 7.65 -27.50 15.21
CA PHE A 475 7.35 -28.18 13.94
C PHE A 475 6.17 -29.13 14.11
N VAL A 476 5.09 -28.92 13.36
CA VAL A 476 3.91 -29.80 13.38
C VAL A 476 3.89 -30.65 12.11
N PRO A 477 4.08 -31.98 12.22
CA PRO A 477 4.13 -32.88 11.07
C PRO A 477 2.75 -33.06 10.43
N GLY A 478 2.70 -33.23 9.11
CA GLY A 478 1.47 -33.45 8.33
C GLY A 478 0.57 -32.22 8.14
N VAL A 479 0.80 -31.13 8.87
CA VAL A 479 0.11 -29.85 8.70
C VAL A 479 0.76 -29.03 7.58
N GLY A 480 -0.05 -28.50 6.66
CA GLY A 480 0.43 -27.83 5.45
C GLY A 480 -0.47 -26.68 4.99
N GLU A 481 -0.25 -26.24 3.75
CA GLU A 481 -0.93 -25.09 3.17
C GLU A 481 -2.47 -25.19 3.16
N GLY A 482 -3.13 -24.06 3.41
CA GLY A 482 -4.58 -23.92 3.44
C GLY A 482 -5.21 -24.08 4.82
N GLU A 483 -4.49 -24.67 5.79
CA GLU A 483 -4.92 -24.74 7.18
C GLU A 483 -4.99 -23.35 7.83
N LEU A 484 -6.04 -23.12 8.62
CA LEU A 484 -6.22 -21.92 9.43
C LEU A 484 -5.51 -22.09 10.77
N TYR A 485 -4.89 -21.03 11.30
CA TYR A 485 -4.27 -21.06 12.62
C TYR A 485 -4.18 -19.70 13.34
N LYS A 486 -3.92 -19.77 14.65
CA LYS A 486 -3.61 -18.68 15.60
C LYS A 486 -2.68 -19.18 16.71
N PHE A 487 -2.05 -18.26 17.42
CA PHE A 487 -1.28 -18.54 18.63
C PHE A 487 -2.12 -18.31 19.89
N GLU A 488 -2.33 -19.33 20.73
CA GLU A 488 -2.72 -19.11 22.13
C GLU A 488 -1.46 -18.68 22.90
N ILE A 489 -1.43 -17.43 23.36
CA ILE A 489 -0.36 -16.90 24.20
C ILE A 489 -0.86 -16.83 25.65
N THR A 490 -0.17 -17.52 26.56
CA THR A 490 -0.37 -17.39 28.01
C THR A 490 0.46 -16.22 28.52
N ARG A 491 -0.22 -15.14 28.91
CA ARG A 491 0.34 -13.85 29.33
C ARG A 491 1.00 -13.93 30.73
N PRO A 492 1.83 -12.94 31.15
CA PRO A 492 2.46 -12.91 32.48
C PRO A 492 1.52 -13.09 33.67
N ASP A 493 0.30 -12.56 33.60
CA ASP A 493 -0.73 -12.67 34.64
C ASP A 493 -1.43 -14.05 34.68
N GLY A 494 -1.18 -14.92 33.68
CA GLY A 494 -1.83 -16.21 33.51
C GLY A 494 -3.13 -16.15 32.70
N SER A 495 -3.53 -14.97 32.20
CA SER A 495 -4.60 -14.85 31.20
C SER A 495 -4.13 -15.35 29.82
N LYS A 496 -5.06 -15.53 28.90
CA LYS A 496 -4.81 -16.12 27.58
C LYS A 496 -5.48 -15.34 26.47
N THR A 497 -4.80 -15.22 25.33
CA THR A 497 -5.32 -14.57 24.11
C THR A 497 -4.95 -15.35 22.86
N LEU A 498 -5.89 -15.47 21.91
CA LEU A 498 -5.65 -16.02 20.58
C LEU A 498 -5.24 -14.91 19.61
N ARG A 499 -3.97 -14.90 19.20
CA ARG A 499 -3.40 -13.92 18.27
C ARG A 499 -3.30 -14.45 16.84
N ALA A 500 -3.50 -13.59 15.85
CA ALA A 500 -2.99 -13.83 14.50
C ALA A 500 -1.44 -13.82 14.52
N ASP A 501 -0.82 -14.48 13.55
CA ASP A 501 0.63 -14.41 13.34
C ASP A 501 1.02 -13.03 12.78
N PRO A 502 1.93 -12.27 13.43
CA PRO A 502 2.49 -11.04 12.89
C PRO A 502 3.18 -11.21 11.53
N LEU A 503 3.71 -12.41 11.25
CA LEU A 503 4.38 -12.79 10.01
C LEU A 503 3.45 -13.57 9.05
N ALA A 504 2.13 -13.50 9.25
CA ALA A 504 1.16 -14.17 8.39
C ALA A 504 1.33 -13.72 6.93
N ARG A 505 1.67 -14.67 6.05
CA ARG A 505 1.77 -14.42 4.60
C ARG A 505 0.43 -14.43 3.88
N ARG A 506 -0.61 -14.97 4.55
CA ARG A 506 -1.99 -15.05 4.07
C ARG A 506 -2.95 -15.04 5.25
N THR A 507 -4.12 -14.44 5.04
CA THR A 507 -5.16 -14.20 6.03
C THR A 507 -6.52 -14.75 5.57
N GLU A 508 -7.44 -14.95 6.51
CA GLU A 508 -8.86 -15.03 6.18
C GLU A 508 -9.39 -13.65 5.73
N VAL A 509 -10.48 -13.63 4.96
CA VAL A 509 -11.15 -12.39 4.58
C VAL A 509 -11.82 -11.75 5.81
N PRO A 510 -11.55 -10.47 6.13
CA PRO A 510 -12.21 -9.79 7.24
C PRO A 510 -13.75 -9.81 7.13
N PRO A 511 -14.50 -9.98 8.24
CA PRO A 511 -14.07 -9.81 9.64
C PRO A 511 -13.49 -11.08 10.30
N ASN A 512 -13.21 -12.15 9.54
CA ASN A 512 -12.42 -13.26 10.08
C ASN A 512 -10.95 -12.82 10.26
N THR A 513 -10.24 -13.49 11.16
CA THR A 513 -8.96 -12.97 11.71
C THR A 513 -7.90 -14.05 11.91
N SER A 514 -8.06 -15.24 11.32
CA SER A 514 -7.03 -16.28 11.38
C SER A 514 -5.97 -16.07 10.31
N SER A 515 -4.76 -16.49 10.65
CA SER A 515 -3.67 -16.65 9.68
C SER A 515 -3.88 -17.94 8.89
N ILE A 516 -3.43 -17.99 7.64
CA ILE A 516 -3.51 -19.18 6.78
C ILE A 516 -2.09 -19.61 6.43
N ILE A 517 -1.80 -20.89 6.57
CA ILE A 517 -0.51 -21.47 6.14
C ILE A 517 -0.45 -21.38 4.62
N HIS A 518 0.63 -20.81 4.07
CA HIS A 518 0.77 -20.53 2.64
C HIS A 518 2.22 -20.71 2.16
N ALA A 519 2.38 -21.29 0.97
CA ALA A 519 3.60 -21.27 0.18
C ALA A 519 3.27 -20.66 -1.18
N SER A 520 4.15 -19.80 -1.70
CA SER A 520 3.95 -19.18 -3.02
C SER A 520 4.29 -20.17 -4.13
N HIS A 521 3.41 -20.32 -5.12
CA HIS A 521 3.61 -21.14 -6.33
C HIS A 521 3.60 -20.29 -7.61
N HIS A 522 3.78 -18.97 -7.48
CA HIS A 522 3.83 -18.06 -8.62
C HIS A 522 5.19 -18.12 -9.32
N GLU A 523 5.18 -18.42 -10.62
CA GLU A 523 6.33 -18.29 -11.52
C GLU A 523 6.27 -16.91 -12.21
N TRP A 524 7.20 -16.02 -11.86
CA TRP A 524 7.32 -14.67 -12.41
C TRP A 524 7.79 -14.67 -13.88
N GLN A 525 7.44 -13.62 -14.65
CA GLN A 525 7.85 -13.45 -16.05
C GLN A 525 8.43 -12.03 -16.30
N ASP A 526 8.92 -11.37 -15.26
CA ASP A 526 9.32 -9.96 -15.26
C ASP A 526 10.84 -9.72 -15.15
N GLU A 527 11.69 -10.72 -15.40
CA GLU A 527 13.15 -10.61 -15.35
C GLU A 527 13.71 -9.40 -16.14
N GLU A 528 13.14 -9.11 -17.32
CA GLU A 528 13.51 -7.96 -18.17
C GLU A 528 13.08 -6.61 -17.57
N TRP A 529 12.03 -6.58 -16.74
CA TRP A 529 11.64 -5.39 -15.97
C TRP A 529 12.63 -5.14 -14.82
N LEU A 530 12.89 -6.17 -14.00
CA LEU A 530 13.79 -6.07 -12.84
C LEU A 530 15.21 -5.67 -13.25
N ALA A 531 15.74 -6.23 -14.35
CA ALA A 531 17.04 -5.86 -14.89
C ALA A 531 17.09 -4.38 -15.30
N ARG A 532 16.06 -3.88 -16.02
CA ARG A 532 15.97 -2.45 -16.40
C ARG A 532 15.79 -1.52 -15.21
N ARG A 533 15.10 -1.96 -14.16
CA ARG A 533 14.99 -1.19 -12.91
C ARG A 533 16.37 -1.04 -12.26
N ALA A 534 17.10 -2.14 -12.08
CA ALA A 534 18.41 -2.15 -11.44
C ALA A 534 19.49 -1.36 -12.21
N GLU A 535 19.40 -1.31 -13.55
CA GLU A 535 20.28 -0.52 -14.43
C GLU A 535 19.73 0.89 -14.76
N GLY A 536 18.59 1.27 -14.18
CA GLY A 536 17.86 2.49 -14.52
C GLY A 536 18.52 3.79 -14.05
N ALA A 537 18.17 4.90 -14.71
CA ALA A 537 18.48 6.24 -14.20
C ALA A 537 17.69 6.51 -12.90
N PRO A 538 18.21 7.35 -11.98
CA PRO A 538 17.49 7.69 -10.75
C PRO A 538 16.08 8.22 -11.03
N ALA A 539 15.10 7.85 -10.20
CA ALA A 539 13.69 8.22 -10.42
C ALA A 539 13.47 9.73 -10.59
N HIS A 540 14.31 10.59 -9.97
CA HIS A 540 14.25 12.05 -10.13
C HIS A 540 14.84 12.57 -11.46
N GLU A 541 15.64 11.78 -12.18
CA GLU A 541 16.18 12.08 -13.52
C GLU A 541 15.40 11.39 -14.66
N ALA A 542 14.38 10.57 -14.33
CA ALA A 542 13.60 9.76 -15.26
C ALA A 542 12.16 10.30 -15.47
N PRO A 543 11.42 9.87 -16.52
CA PRO A 543 9.99 10.14 -16.62
C PRO A 543 9.23 9.39 -15.53
N PHE A 544 8.56 10.11 -14.64
CA PHE A 544 7.84 9.54 -13.50
C PHE A 544 6.47 10.23 -13.35
N SER A 545 5.47 9.59 -13.95
CA SER A 545 4.05 9.96 -13.89
C SER A 545 3.25 8.75 -13.38
N VAL A 546 2.52 8.98 -12.28
CA VAL A 546 1.90 7.97 -11.41
C VAL A 546 0.37 8.09 -11.43
N TYR A 547 -0.31 6.95 -11.53
CA TYR A 547 -1.76 6.85 -11.32
C TYR A 547 -2.03 6.18 -9.98
N GLU A 548 -2.58 6.91 -9.01
CA GLU A 548 -2.84 6.42 -7.64
C GLU A 548 -4.22 5.74 -7.55
N ILE A 549 -4.29 4.59 -6.86
CA ILE A 549 -5.42 3.66 -6.92
C ILE A 549 -5.72 2.97 -5.59
N HIS A 550 -6.98 3.05 -5.14
CA HIS A 550 -7.53 2.09 -4.17
C HIS A 550 -8.06 0.85 -4.90
N LEU A 551 -7.27 -0.23 -4.95
CA LEU A 551 -7.60 -1.44 -5.72
C LEU A 551 -9.03 -2.00 -5.48
N PRO A 552 -9.55 -2.11 -4.23
CA PRO A 552 -10.89 -2.63 -3.99
C PRO A 552 -12.02 -1.77 -4.58
N SER A 553 -11.79 -0.48 -4.82
CA SER A 553 -12.81 0.45 -5.33
C SER A 553 -12.55 0.99 -6.72
N TRP A 554 -11.36 0.81 -7.33
CA TRP A 554 -11.13 1.19 -8.72
C TRP A 554 -12.20 0.62 -9.66
N ARG A 555 -12.55 -0.66 -9.48
CA ARG A 555 -13.78 -1.28 -10.02
C ARG A 555 -14.32 -2.26 -8.97
N PRO A 556 -15.37 -1.90 -8.21
CA PRO A 556 -15.82 -2.71 -7.07
C PRO A 556 -16.17 -4.14 -7.45
N GLY A 557 -15.68 -5.10 -6.66
CA GLY A 557 -15.95 -6.54 -6.84
C GLY A 557 -15.04 -7.27 -7.83
N LEU A 558 -13.94 -6.66 -8.30
CA LEU A 558 -12.88 -7.39 -9.01
C LEU A 558 -11.89 -8.04 -8.04
N THR A 559 -11.40 -9.22 -8.41
CA THR A 559 -10.23 -9.88 -7.79
C THR A 559 -8.91 -9.39 -8.40
N TYR A 560 -7.76 -9.66 -7.76
CA TYR A 560 -6.43 -9.35 -8.32
C TYR A 560 -6.23 -9.90 -9.74
N ARG A 561 -6.71 -11.11 -10.04
CA ARG A 561 -6.67 -11.68 -11.41
C ARG A 561 -7.48 -10.85 -12.42
N GLN A 562 -8.67 -10.39 -12.04
CA GLN A 562 -9.55 -9.59 -12.92
C GLN A 562 -9.09 -8.13 -13.02
N LEU A 563 -8.34 -7.63 -12.04
CA LEU A 563 -7.60 -6.38 -12.12
C LEU A 563 -6.45 -6.53 -13.13
N ALA A 564 -5.70 -7.65 -13.10
CA ALA A 564 -4.62 -7.92 -14.07
C ALA A 564 -5.11 -8.00 -15.53
N GLU A 565 -6.35 -8.44 -15.75
CA GLU A 565 -6.99 -8.43 -17.09
C GLU A 565 -7.32 -7.02 -17.62
N GLN A 566 -7.38 -5.98 -16.76
CA GLN A 566 -7.98 -4.68 -17.10
C GLN A 566 -7.08 -3.47 -16.80
N LEU A 567 -6.45 -3.45 -15.63
CA LEU A 567 -5.68 -2.32 -15.12
C LEU A 567 -4.40 -2.06 -15.95
N PRO A 568 -3.55 -3.05 -16.28
CA PRO A 568 -2.33 -2.79 -17.06
C PRO A 568 -2.64 -2.18 -18.43
N ALA A 569 -3.72 -2.65 -19.08
CA ALA A 569 -4.19 -2.09 -20.35
C ALA A 569 -4.73 -0.66 -20.21
N TYR A 570 -5.46 -0.35 -19.13
CA TYR A 570 -5.99 0.99 -18.88
C TYR A 570 -4.91 2.02 -18.59
N VAL A 571 -3.95 1.69 -17.72
CA VAL A 571 -2.85 2.58 -17.32
C VAL A 571 -1.91 2.83 -18.51
N LYS A 572 -1.65 1.79 -19.31
CA LYS A 572 -0.85 1.87 -20.55
C LYS A 572 -1.55 2.67 -21.67
N ASP A 573 -2.87 2.55 -21.83
CA ASP A 573 -3.66 3.40 -22.74
C ASP A 573 -3.59 4.88 -22.36
N LEU A 574 -3.46 5.21 -21.06
CA LEU A 574 -3.27 6.56 -20.56
C LEU A 574 -1.80 7.01 -20.50
N GLY A 575 -0.86 6.18 -20.95
CA GLY A 575 0.56 6.53 -21.07
C GLY A 575 1.33 6.71 -19.76
N PHE A 576 0.71 6.50 -18.59
CA PHE A 576 1.37 6.56 -17.28
C PHE A 576 2.58 5.62 -17.21
N THR A 577 3.47 5.88 -16.25
CA THR A 577 4.70 5.09 -16.05
C THR A 577 4.61 4.13 -14.87
N HIS A 578 3.85 4.50 -13.84
CA HIS A 578 3.69 3.74 -12.61
C HIS A 578 2.22 3.76 -12.15
N VAL A 579 1.85 2.77 -11.34
CA VAL A 579 0.71 2.86 -10.42
C VAL A 579 1.20 3.04 -9.00
N GLU A 580 0.45 3.76 -8.16
CA GLU A 580 0.65 3.76 -6.71
C GLU A 580 -0.58 3.14 -6.05
N LEU A 581 -0.35 2.06 -5.28
CA LEU A 581 -1.39 1.25 -4.68
C LEU A 581 -1.61 1.66 -3.23
N MET A 582 -2.81 2.15 -2.91
CA MET A 582 -3.24 2.37 -1.53
C MET A 582 -3.15 1.07 -0.71
N PRO A 583 -2.92 1.12 0.62
CA PRO A 583 -2.22 0.06 1.32
C PRO A 583 -2.84 -1.34 1.14
N VAL A 584 -2.13 -2.19 0.41
CA VAL A 584 -2.60 -3.55 0.06
C VAL A 584 -2.41 -4.57 1.17
N ALA A 585 -1.65 -4.25 2.22
CA ALA A 585 -1.45 -5.11 3.38
C ALA A 585 -2.78 -5.37 4.13
N GLU A 586 -2.92 -6.50 4.82
CA GLU A 586 -4.21 -6.86 5.42
C GLU A 586 -4.59 -5.93 6.58
N HIS A 587 -5.83 -5.45 6.51
CA HIS A 587 -6.42 -4.46 7.42
C HIS A 587 -7.87 -4.89 7.73
N PRO A 588 -8.40 -4.77 8.96
CA PRO A 588 -9.71 -5.31 9.29
C PRO A 588 -10.87 -4.46 8.75
N PHE A 589 -10.70 -3.14 8.68
CA PHE A 589 -11.76 -2.19 8.33
C PHE A 589 -11.48 -1.48 6.99
N GLY A 590 -12.30 -1.75 5.97
CA GLY A 590 -12.14 -1.16 4.63
C GLY A 590 -12.31 0.37 4.59
N GLY A 591 -13.06 0.94 5.53
CA GLY A 591 -13.18 2.39 5.70
C GLY A 591 -11.93 3.07 6.28
N SER A 592 -10.84 2.33 6.52
CA SER A 592 -9.49 2.89 6.73
C SER A 592 -8.68 3.03 5.43
N TRP A 593 -9.24 2.58 4.30
CA TRP A 593 -8.63 2.54 2.96
C TRP A 593 -7.29 1.76 2.86
N GLY A 594 -6.94 1.02 3.91
CA GLY A 594 -5.69 0.29 4.06
C GLY A 594 -4.85 0.75 5.25
N TYR A 595 -5.01 1.99 5.71
CA TYR A 595 -4.10 2.63 6.67
C TYR A 595 -4.16 2.09 8.11
N GLN A 596 -5.06 1.15 8.43
CA GLN A 596 -5.07 0.45 9.73
C GLN A 596 -4.69 -1.02 9.56
N VAL A 597 -3.43 -1.25 9.16
CA VAL A 597 -2.85 -2.57 8.89
C VAL A 597 -2.75 -3.42 10.17
N THR A 598 -3.08 -4.70 10.07
CA THR A 598 -2.84 -5.73 11.11
C THR A 598 -2.05 -6.93 10.60
N GLY A 599 -2.15 -7.27 9.31
CA GLY A 599 -1.37 -8.33 8.66
C GLY A 599 -0.32 -7.77 7.72
N PHE A 600 0.76 -7.22 8.28
CA PHE A 600 1.83 -6.50 7.55
C PHE A 600 2.51 -7.34 6.45
N TYR A 601 2.53 -8.67 6.59
CA TYR A 601 3.17 -9.59 5.66
C TYR A 601 2.18 -10.30 4.71
N ALA A 602 0.88 -9.96 4.71
CA ALA A 602 -0.12 -10.52 3.81
C ALA A 602 -0.78 -9.42 2.95
N PRO A 603 -0.88 -9.58 1.61
CA PRO A 603 -1.81 -8.77 0.82
C PRO A 603 -3.25 -9.14 1.17
N THR A 604 -4.16 -8.16 1.17
CA THR A 604 -5.52 -8.33 1.70
C THR A 604 -6.30 -9.43 0.98
N ALA A 605 -6.85 -10.36 1.76
CA ALA A 605 -7.58 -11.52 1.27
C ALA A 605 -8.91 -11.15 0.56
N ARG A 606 -9.35 -9.89 0.68
CA ARG A 606 -10.54 -9.34 -0.01
C ARG A 606 -10.50 -9.52 -1.53
N LEU A 607 -9.31 -9.49 -2.13
CA LEU A 607 -9.13 -9.48 -3.59
C LEU A 607 -8.55 -10.79 -4.15
N GLY A 608 -8.09 -11.72 -3.30
CA GLY A 608 -7.55 -13.00 -3.73
C GLY A 608 -6.51 -13.58 -2.76
N THR A 609 -5.67 -14.47 -3.29
CA THR A 609 -4.48 -15.02 -2.61
C THR A 609 -3.22 -14.18 -2.90
N PRO A 610 -2.12 -14.37 -2.17
CA PRO A 610 -0.88 -13.65 -2.46
C PRO A 610 -0.31 -13.94 -3.86
N ASP A 611 -0.42 -15.18 -4.36
CA ASP A 611 -0.06 -15.52 -5.75
C ASP A 611 -0.97 -14.87 -6.80
N ASP A 612 -2.18 -14.45 -6.43
CA ASP A 612 -3.05 -13.63 -7.30
C ASP A 612 -2.58 -12.17 -7.32
N PHE A 613 -2.03 -11.66 -6.22
CA PHE A 613 -1.42 -10.33 -6.15
C PHE A 613 -0.07 -10.28 -6.87
N LYS A 614 0.82 -11.28 -6.69
CA LYS A 614 2.06 -11.41 -7.48
C LYS A 614 1.77 -11.38 -8.98
N TYR A 615 0.74 -12.09 -9.44
CA TYR A 615 0.28 -12.05 -10.83
C TYR A 615 -0.25 -10.68 -11.31
N LEU A 616 -0.82 -9.85 -10.43
CA LEU A 616 -1.19 -8.47 -10.79
C LEU A 616 0.06 -7.61 -11.03
N VAL A 617 1.09 -7.78 -10.20
CA VAL A 617 2.38 -7.09 -10.35
C VAL A 617 3.10 -7.57 -11.63
N ASP A 618 3.20 -8.89 -11.85
CA ASP A 618 3.77 -9.51 -13.06
C ASP A 618 3.10 -8.95 -14.34
N ALA A 619 1.76 -8.84 -14.35
CA ALA A 619 1.01 -8.27 -15.47
C ALA A 619 1.22 -6.77 -15.68
N LEU A 620 1.56 -5.99 -14.63
CA LEU A 620 1.93 -4.58 -14.73
C LEU A 620 3.36 -4.43 -15.26
N HIS A 621 4.31 -5.22 -14.75
CA HIS A 621 5.70 -5.24 -15.22
C HIS A 621 5.81 -5.67 -16.69
N GLN A 622 5.08 -6.71 -17.11
CA GLN A 622 4.97 -7.11 -18.53
C GLN A 622 4.29 -6.04 -19.39
N ALA A 623 3.41 -5.21 -18.83
CA ALA A 623 2.88 -4.05 -19.52
C ALA A 623 3.88 -2.89 -19.61
N GLY A 624 4.99 -2.92 -18.85
CA GLY A 624 5.95 -1.83 -18.75
C GLY A 624 5.46 -0.68 -17.87
N ILE A 625 4.75 -1.03 -16.80
CA ILE A 625 4.20 -0.14 -15.77
C ILE A 625 4.79 -0.56 -14.43
N GLY A 626 5.43 0.37 -13.72
CA GLY A 626 5.97 0.07 -12.39
C GLY A 626 4.92 0.11 -11.28
N VAL A 627 5.20 -0.58 -10.17
CA VAL A 627 4.26 -0.73 -9.05
C VAL A 627 4.85 -0.14 -7.76
N LEU A 628 4.27 0.98 -7.33
CA LEU A 628 4.52 1.60 -6.03
C LEU A 628 3.43 1.17 -5.04
N MET A 629 3.76 1.10 -3.75
CA MET A 629 2.83 0.71 -2.68
C MET A 629 2.88 1.72 -1.52
N ASP A 630 1.70 2.12 -1.04
CA ASP A 630 1.57 2.76 0.27
C ASP A 630 1.98 1.77 1.38
N TRP A 631 3.04 2.10 2.09
CA TRP A 631 3.57 1.36 3.22
C TRP A 631 3.33 2.14 4.52
N VAL A 632 2.83 1.46 5.54
CA VAL A 632 2.27 2.10 6.76
C VAL A 632 3.06 1.72 8.01
N PRO A 633 4.34 2.13 8.13
CA PRO A 633 5.17 1.84 9.31
C PRO A 633 4.88 2.77 10.50
N ALA A 634 4.01 3.78 10.33
CA ALA A 634 3.80 4.83 11.34
C ALA A 634 3.04 4.33 12.58
N HIS A 635 2.03 3.47 12.39
CA HIS A 635 1.15 3.02 13.46
C HIS A 635 0.39 1.73 13.13
N PHE A 636 -0.29 1.15 14.12
CA PHE A 636 -1.19 0.00 13.98
C PHE A 636 -2.44 0.15 14.88
N PRO A 637 -3.57 -0.54 14.59
CA PRO A 637 -4.81 -0.40 15.38
C PRO A 637 -4.77 -1.24 16.68
N ARG A 638 -5.71 -0.95 17.60
CA ARG A 638 -5.80 -1.56 18.94
C ARG A 638 -6.47 -2.95 18.98
N ASP A 639 -6.49 -3.66 17.87
CA ASP A 639 -7.11 -4.97 17.73
C ASP A 639 -6.47 -6.02 18.67
N ASP A 640 -7.25 -6.56 19.61
CA ASP A 640 -6.83 -7.45 20.70
C ASP A 640 -6.43 -8.87 20.24
N TRP A 641 -6.67 -9.18 18.97
CA TRP A 641 -6.24 -10.37 18.26
C TRP A 641 -4.99 -10.12 17.38
N ALA A 642 -4.58 -8.86 17.20
CA ALA A 642 -3.41 -8.44 16.42
C ALA A 642 -2.24 -8.07 17.34
N LEU A 643 -1.46 -7.03 17.01
CA LEU A 643 -0.19 -6.68 17.68
C LEU A 643 -0.33 -6.03 19.07
N ALA A 644 -1.49 -5.45 19.41
CA ALA A 644 -1.68 -4.65 20.63
C ALA A 644 -1.53 -5.48 21.92
N GLU A 645 -0.64 -5.07 22.83
CA GLU A 645 -0.21 -5.82 24.01
C GLU A 645 0.14 -7.29 23.73
N PHE A 646 0.78 -7.59 22.58
CA PHE A 646 0.84 -8.93 21.96
C PHE A 646 0.95 -10.10 22.95
N ASP A 647 2.00 -10.10 23.78
CA ASP A 647 2.30 -11.16 24.75
C ASP A 647 1.81 -10.88 26.19
N GLY A 648 0.99 -9.85 26.38
CA GLY A 648 0.46 -9.39 27.67
C GLY A 648 1.20 -8.19 28.27
N ARG A 649 2.08 -7.56 27.50
CA ARG A 649 2.69 -6.25 27.75
C ARG A 649 2.82 -5.48 26.44
N THR A 650 3.10 -4.17 26.52
CA THR A 650 3.58 -3.37 25.38
C THR A 650 4.81 -4.04 24.77
N LEU A 651 4.75 -4.40 23.49
CA LEU A 651 5.77 -5.19 22.79
C LEU A 651 6.11 -4.64 21.41
N TYR A 652 5.09 -4.31 20.61
CA TYR A 652 5.25 -3.63 19.31
C TYR A 652 5.08 -2.13 19.47
N GLU A 653 4.24 -1.72 20.42
CA GLU A 653 4.07 -0.34 20.87
C GLU A 653 5.07 0.03 21.98
N HIS A 654 5.39 1.32 22.07
CA HIS A 654 6.32 1.82 23.09
C HIS A 654 5.76 1.70 24.51
N GLU A 655 6.60 1.31 25.48
CA GLU A 655 6.24 1.22 26.90
C GLU A 655 5.93 2.56 27.62
N ASP A 656 6.18 3.72 27.00
CA ASP A 656 5.83 5.04 27.55
C ASP A 656 4.45 5.43 27.03
N PRO A 657 3.41 5.57 27.89
CA PRO A 657 2.06 5.94 27.47
C PRO A 657 1.94 7.28 26.72
N LEU A 658 2.94 8.16 26.81
CA LEU A 658 2.99 9.41 26.05
C LEU A 658 3.51 9.21 24.61
N ARG A 659 4.35 8.19 24.38
CA ARG A 659 4.87 7.78 23.06
C ARG A 659 4.04 6.67 22.42
N ALA A 660 3.32 5.85 23.19
CA ALA A 660 2.67 4.63 22.71
C ALA A 660 1.54 4.79 21.68
N ALA A 661 1.03 6.01 21.42
CA ALA A 661 -0.23 6.19 20.71
C ALA A 661 -0.43 7.58 20.08
N HIS A 662 -0.91 7.61 18.84
CA HIS A 662 -1.46 8.81 18.22
C HIS A 662 -2.83 9.16 18.85
N PRO A 663 -2.98 10.32 19.52
CA PRO A 663 -4.17 10.60 20.33
C PRO A 663 -5.44 10.85 19.49
N ASP A 664 -5.33 11.51 18.34
CA ASP A 664 -6.47 11.86 17.49
C ASP A 664 -6.97 10.69 16.62
N TRP A 665 -6.09 9.73 16.32
CA TRP A 665 -6.41 8.54 15.50
C TRP A 665 -6.83 7.33 16.33
N GLY A 666 -6.48 7.32 17.63
CA GLY A 666 -6.77 6.22 18.55
C GLY A 666 -5.92 4.96 18.30
N THR A 667 -4.93 5.01 17.42
CA THR A 667 -4.01 3.91 17.08
C THR A 667 -2.86 3.78 18.09
N LEU A 668 -1.90 2.90 17.80
CA LEU A 668 -0.67 2.67 18.56
C LEU A 668 0.56 2.98 17.69
N GLU A 669 1.54 3.69 18.25
CA GLU A 669 2.82 3.99 17.60
C GLU A 669 3.84 2.87 17.88
N PHE A 670 4.66 2.52 16.89
CA PHE A 670 5.68 1.46 17.05
C PHE A 670 6.86 1.89 17.94
N ASP A 671 7.41 0.94 18.69
CA ASP A 671 8.68 1.07 19.44
C ASP A 671 9.88 0.96 18.47
N TYR A 672 10.14 2.01 17.69
CA TYR A 672 11.26 2.06 16.74
C TYR A 672 12.64 1.88 17.40
N GLY A 673 12.76 2.16 18.71
CA GLY A 673 14.00 1.98 19.48
C GLY A 673 14.31 0.51 19.71
N ARG A 674 13.27 -0.30 19.96
CA ARG A 674 13.39 -1.75 20.12
C ARG A 674 13.82 -2.44 18.83
N ARG A 675 14.96 -3.13 18.92
CA ARG A 675 15.68 -3.74 17.79
C ARG A 675 14.82 -4.75 17.04
N GLU A 676 14.04 -5.55 17.75
CA GLU A 676 13.17 -6.58 17.17
C GLU A 676 11.97 -5.99 16.41
N VAL A 677 11.40 -4.87 16.90
CA VAL A 677 10.29 -4.15 16.26
C VAL A 677 10.79 -3.38 15.04
N ARG A 678 11.94 -2.72 15.16
CA ARG A 678 12.61 -2.09 14.01
C ARG A 678 12.96 -3.13 12.94
N ASN A 679 13.46 -4.30 13.32
CA ASN A 679 13.73 -5.39 12.37
C ASN A 679 12.44 -5.94 11.72
N PHE A 680 11.34 -6.05 12.47
CA PHE A 680 10.04 -6.43 11.91
C PHE A 680 9.57 -5.45 10.82
N LEU A 681 9.80 -4.14 10.98
CA LEU A 681 9.47 -3.13 9.97
C LEU A 681 10.50 -3.09 8.81
N VAL A 682 11.81 -3.07 9.09
CA VAL A 682 12.85 -3.04 8.06
C VAL A 682 12.76 -4.27 7.15
N ALA A 683 12.57 -5.47 7.72
CA ALA A 683 12.35 -6.67 6.93
C ALA A 683 11.01 -6.64 6.17
N ASN A 684 9.98 -5.94 6.65
CA ASN A 684 8.71 -5.83 5.93
C ASN A 684 8.84 -4.96 4.66
N ALA A 685 9.62 -3.89 4.71
CA ALA A 685 9.92 -3.08 3.52
C ALA A 685 10.63 -3.90 2.44
N ILE A 686 11.65 -4.69 2.83
CA ILE A 686 12.38 -5.57 1.91
C ILE A 686 11.46 -6.67 1.36
N TYR A 687 10.64 -7.29 2.21
CA TYR A 687 9.69 -8.34 1.85
C TYR A 687 8.76 -7.94 0.70
N TRP A 688 8.18 -6.73 0.72
CA TRP A 688 7.33 -6.26 -0.40
C TRP A 688 8.14 -6.10 -1.70
N CYS A 689 9.35 -5.57 -1.63
CA CYS A 689 10.22 -5.39 -2.80
C CYS A 689 10.82 -6.69 -3.37
N GLU A 690 10.95 -7.75 -2.56
CA GLU A 690 11.59 -9.02 -2.96
C GLU A 690 10.59 -10.18 -3.19
N GLU A 691 9.58 -10.37 -2.34
CA GLU A 691 8.58 -11.43 -2.52
C GLU A 691 7.48 -11.03 -3.51
N PHE A 692 7.16 -9.73 -3.58
CA PHE A 692 6.12 -9.17 -4.45
C PHE A 692 6.67 -8.23 -5.53
N HIS A 693 8.00 -8.17 -5.70
CA HIS A 693 8.73 -7.40 -6.72
C HIS A 693 8.46 -5.88 -6.74
N ILE A 694 7.78 -5.32 -5.73
CA ILE A 694 7.34 -3.92 -5.68
C ILE A 694 8.49 -2.94 -5.97
N ASP A 695 8.28 -2.03 -6.92
CA ASP A 695 9.28 -1.07 -7.40
C ASP A 695 9.46 0.13 -6.48
N GLY A 696 8.56 0.35 -5.52
CA GLY A 696 8.73 1.44 -4.57
C GLY A 696 7.73 1.49 -3.44
N LEU A 697 8.12 2.16 -2.37
CA LEU A 697 7.32 2.32 -1.14
C LEU A 697 7.09 3.80 -0.86
N ARG A 698 5.83 4.23 -0.82
CA ARG A 698 5.44 5.57 -0.36
C ARG A 698 5.01 5.47 1.10
N VAL A 699 5.58 6.34 1.95
CA VAL A 699 5.30 6.38 3.39
C VAL A 699 4.44 7.58 3.69
N ASP A 700 3.26 7.30 4.24
CA ASP A 700 2.29 8.29 4.70
C ASP A 700 2.70 8.92 6.03
N ALA A 701 2.29 10.18 6.27
CA ALA A 701 2.37 10.85 7.55
C ALA A 701 3.72 10.73 8.28
N VAL A 702 4.85 10.88 7.56
CA VAL A 702 6.20 10.75 8.13
C VAL A 702 6.42 11.76 9.26
N ALA A 703 5.73 12.91 9.20
CA ALA A 703 5.66 13.89 10.28
C ALA A 703 5.15 13.32 11.62
N SER A 704 4.25 12.34 11.61
CA SER A 704 3.74 11.67 12.83
C SER A 704 4.79 10.77 13.48
N MET A 705 5.71 10.21 12.67
CA MET A 705 6.82 9.40 13.13
C MET A 705 7.95 10.28 13.68
N LEU A 706 8.28 11.36 12.98
CA LEU A 706 9.45 12.21 13.27
C LEU A 706 9.33 13.08 14.53
N TYR A 707 8.12 13.29 15.07
CA TYR A 707 7.85 14.31 16.08
C TYR A 707 7.14 13.79 17.33
N LEU A 708 7.84 13.85 18.47
CA LEU A 708 7.31 13.48 19.79
C LEU A 708 6.16 14.39 20.26
N ASP A 709 6.02 15.59 19.68
CA ASP A 709 4.94 16.54 19.92
C ASP A 709 3.77 16.44 18.91
N TYR A 710 3.81 15.47 17.97
CA TYR A 710 2.76 15.32 16.96
C TYR A 710 1.38 15.04 17.59
N SER A 711 0.40 15.87 17.25
CA SER A 711 -0.96 15.92 17.83
C SER A 711 -1.03 15.98 19.37
N ARG A 712 0.01 16.51 20.05
CA ARG A 712 0.09 16.51 21.53
C ARG A 712 0.25 17.91 22.10
N GLU A 713 -0.63 18.28 23.05
CA GLU A 713 -0.55 19.55 23.77
C GLU A 713 0.67 19.62 24.72
N PRO A 714 1.15 20.82 25.09
CA PRO A 714 2.27 20.98 26.02
C PRO A 714 2.05 20.25 27.36
N GLY A 715 2.90 19.25 27.63
CA GLY A 715 2.81 18.38 28.80
C GLY A 715 2.11 17.03 28.55
N GLN A 716 1.69 16.74 27.32
CA GLN A 716 1.29 15.41 26.85
C GLN A 716 2.44 14.66 26.13
N TRP A 717 3.64 15.23 26.11
CA TRP A 717 4.85 14.67 25.51
C TRP A 717 6.10 15.04 26.33
N VAL A 718 7.22 14.38 26.03
CA VAL A 718 8.52 14.59 26.68
C VAL A 718 9.59 14.79 25.59
N PRO A 719 10.49 15.79 25.73
CA PRO A 719 11.61 15.98 24.81
C PRO A 719 12.58 14.79 24.73
N ASN A 720 13.28 14.69 23.60
CA ASN A 720 14.35 13.71 23.40
C ASN A 720 15.57 13.97 24.32
N VAL A 721 16.57 13.08 24.28
CA VAL A 721 17.79 13.15 25.11
C VAL A 721 18.65 14.41 24.89
N HIS A 722 18.35 15.22 23.87
CA HIS A 722 19.01 16.50 23.59
C HIS A 722 18.11 17.73 23.89
N GLY A 723 16.89 17.51 24.40
CA GLY A 723 15.91 18.55 24.70
C GLY A 723 15.11 19.05 23.50
N GLY A 724 15.25 18.39 22.34
CA GLY A 724 14.46 18.64 21.14
C GLY A 724 13.16 17.83 21.10
N ARG A 725 12.38 17.99 20.03
CA ARG A 725 11.09 17.31 19.81
C ARG A 725 11.18 16.14 18.82
N GLU A 726 12.36 15.91 18.27
CA GLU A 726 12.63 14.96 17.20
C GLU A 726 12.67 13.54 17.77
N ASN A 727 11.92 12.63 17.17
CA ASN A 727 11.84 11.23 17.54
C ASN A 727 13.05 10.47 16.99
N LEU A 728 14.17 10.51 17.71
CA LEU A 728 15.47 9.98 17.24
C LEU A 728 15.38 8.50 16.82
N ASP A 729 14.62 7.70 17.56
CA ASP A 729 14.40 6.27 17.26
C ASP A 729 13.73 6.06 15.87
N ALA A 730 12.82 6.97 15.49
CA ALA A 730 12.17 6.94 14.17
C ALA A 730 13.07 7.48 13.06
N VAL A 731 13.94 8.47 13.35
CA VAL A 731 14.95 8.99 12.40
C VAL A 731 15.93 7.87 12.04
N ASP A 732 16.48 7.19 13.05
CA ASP A 732 17.43 6.08 12.87
C ASP A 732 16.76 4.92 12.10
N PHE A 733 15.50 4.59 12.40
CA PHE A 733 14.72 3.60 11.67
C PHE A 733 14.52 3.97 10.19
N LEU A 734 14.09 5.19 9.88
CA LEU A 734 13.88 5.61 8.49
C LEU A 734 15.19 5.61 7.68
N GLN A 735 16.32 5.95 8.33
CA GLN A 735 17.65 5.83 7.73
C GLN A 735 18.08 4.38 7.51
N GLU A 736 17.87 3.49 8.48
CA GLU A 736 18.19 2.05 8.37
C GLU A 736 17.34 1.35 7.29
N MET A 737 16.03 1.68 7.24
CA MET A 737 15.08 1.19 6.23
C MET A 737 15.52 1.61 4.83
N ASN A 738 15.65 2.92 4.56
CA ASN A 738 16.06 3.42 3.25
C ASN A 738 17.41 2.83 2.82
N ALA A 739 18.44 2.93 3.67
CA ALA A 739 19.78 2.43 3.34
C ALA A 739 19.85 0.91 3.11
N THR A 740 18.92 0.14 3.66
CA THR A 740 18.82 -1.31 3.44
C THR A 740 18.03 -1.64 2.19
N VAL A 741 16.89 -0.98 1.94
CA VAL A 741 16.07 -1.16 0.74
C VAL A 741 16.87 -0.86 -0.54
N TYR A 742 17.53 0.30 -0.64
CA TYR A 742 18.37 0.64 -1.80
C TYR A 742 19.59 -0.29 -2.00
N ARG A 743 20.04 -0.98 -0.93
CA ARG A 743 21.16 -1.93 -0.98
C ARG A 743 20.72 -3.33 -1.40
N ARG A 744 19.58 -3.81 -0.89
CA ARG A 744 19.02 -5.13 -1.21
C ARG A 744 18.42 -5.15 -2.61
N VAL A 745 17.69 -4.10 -2.97
CA VAL A 745 16.87 -4.07 -4.19
C VAL A 745 17.20 -2.82 -5.04
N PRO A 746 18.25 -2.87 -5.89
CA PRO A 746 18.64 -1.73 -6.72
C PRO A 746 17.52 -1.21 -7.63
N GLY A 747 17.48 0.11 -7.79
CA GLY A 747 16.57 0.81 -8.70
C GLY A 747 15.13 1.00 -8.19
N VAL A 748 14.78 0.48 -7.01
CA VAL A 748 13.51 0.85 -6.35
C VAL A 748 13.51 2.32 -5.93
N VAL A 749 12.33 2.87 -5.65
CA VAL A 749 12.17 4.24 -5.13
C VAL A 749 11.40 4.27 -3.81
N THR A 750 11.88 5.04 -2.85
CA THR A 750 11.13 5.35 -1.62
C THR A 750 10.64 6.79 -1.65
N ILE A 751 9.39 7.01 -1.25
CA ILE A 751 8.70 8.30 -1.32
C ILE A 751 8.19 8.66 0.08
N ALA A 752 8.31 9.93 0.47
CA ALA A 752 7.79 10.43 1.76
C ALA A 752 6.69 11.48 1.57
N GLU A 753 5.58 11.34 2.29
CA GLU A 753 4.75 12.49 2.69
C GLU A 753 5.28 13.05 4.02
N GLU A 754 5.83 14.25 3.98
CA GLU A 754 6.38 14.94 5.15
C GLU A 754 5.99 16.42 5.08
N SER A 755 5.07 16.80 5.97
CA SER A 755 4.31 18.06 5.94
C SER A 755 4.77 19.11 6.97
N THR A 756 5.81 18.85 7.76
CA THR A 756 6.32 19.73 8.82
C THR A 756 7.69 20.37 8.52
N ALA A 757 8.14 20.29 7.26
CA ALA A 757 9.33 20.94 6.70
C ALA A 757 10.66 20.48 7.31
N TRP A 758 10.81 19.16 7.47
CA TRP A 758 12.08 18.52 7.81
C TRP A 758 13.16 18.76 6.73
N ASP A 759 14.41 18.95 7.16
CA ASP A 759 15.56 19.21 6.28
C ASP A 759 16.20 17.90 5.77
N GLY A 760 16.19 17.70 4.44
CA GLY A 760 16.87 16.60 3.78
C GLY A 760 16.15 15.27 3.91
N VAL A 761 14.84 15.27 3.66
CA VAL A 761 14.03 14.05 3.55
C VAL A 761 14.57 13.15 2.43
N THR A 762 14.85 13.74 1.27
CA THR A 762 15.40 13.07 0.06
C THR A 762 16.92 13.11 -0.04
N ARG A 763 17.59 13.66 0.99
CA ARG A 763 19.05 13.65 1.10
C ARG A 763 19.52 12.26 1.53
N ALA A 764 20.60 11.76 0.93
CA ALA A 764 21.21 10.49 1.30
C ALA A 764 21.61 10.45 2.79
N THR A 765 21.48 9.28 3.43
CA THR A 765 21.65 9.12 4.89
C THR A 765 23.01 9.54 5.40
N HIS A 766 24.08 9.31 4.63
CA HIS A 766 25.45 9.68 4.98
C HIS A 766 25.80 11.17 4.70
N HIS A 767 24.88 11.95 4.13
CA HIS A 767 25.06 13.39 3.94
C HIS A 767 24.45 14.19 5.09
N MET A 768 25.32 14.77 5.92
CA MET A 768 24.94 15.59 7.07
C MET A 768 24.37 16.94 6.65
N GLY A 769 23.18 17.29 7.16
CA GLY A 769 22.54 18.59 6.94
C GLY A 769 22.93 19.66 7.96
N PRO A 770 22.49 20.92 7.77
CA PRO A 770 22.74 22.02 8.70
C PRO A 770 22.21 21.78 10.11
N GLY A 771 21.17 20.95 10.26
CA GLY A 771 20.60 20.55 11.56
C GLY A 771 21.45 19.54 12.36
N GLY A 772 22.54 19.01 11.78
CA GLY A 772 23.40 18.03 12.45
C GLY A 772 22.94 16.56 12.34
N PHE A 773 21.85 16.30 11.61
CA PHE A 773 21.39 14.95 11.24
C PHE A 773 21.86 14.56 9.83
N GLY A 774 21.98 13.26 9.56
CA GLY A 774 21.99 12.74 8.18
C GLY A 774 20.67 13.06 7.46
N GLY A 775 20.62 12.91 6.14
CA GLY A 775 19.33 12.90 5.45
C GLY A 775 18.48 11.68 5.85
N LEU A 776 17.17 11.68 5.61
CA LEU A 776 16.32 10.51 5.89
C LEU A 776 16.51 9.39 4.86
N GLY A 777 17.07 9.70 3.69
CA GLY A 777 17.43 8.72 2.67
C GLY A 777 16.33 8.38 1.68
N PHE A 778 15.21 9.12 1.64
CA PHE A 778 14.16 8.88 0.65
C PHE A 778 14.64 9.23 -0.78
N GLY A 779 14.02 8.63 -1.79
CA GLY A 779 14.29 8.95 -3.19
C GLY A 779 13.53 10.20 -3.64
N LEU A 780 12.28 10.34 -3.21
CA LEU A 780 11.36 11.43 -3.55
C LEU A 780 10.54 11.90 -2.33
N LYS A 781 9.95 13.09 -2.41
CA LYS A 781 9.04 13.67 -1.40
C LYS A 781 7.80 14.30 -2.04
N TRP A 782 6.63 14.12 -1.45
CA TRP A 782 5.40 14.82 -1.86
C TRP A 782 5.48 16.33 -1.56
N ASN A 783 5.24 17.17 -2.57
CA ASN A 783 5.22 18.63 -2.44
C ASN A 783 3.85 19.14 -1.98
N MET A 784 3.57 18.93 -0.69
CA MET A 784 2.30 19.35 -0.06
C MET A 784 2.07 20.87 -0.13
N GLY A 785 3.15 21.67 -0.14
CA GLY A 785 3.07 23.12 -0.31
C GLY A 785 2.58 23.52 -1.71
N TRP A 786 3.21 23.00 -2.77
CA TRP A 786 2.74 23.20 -4.14
C TRP A 786 1.31 22.72 -4.35
N MET A 787 0.93 21.58 -3.75
CA MET A 787 -0.42 21.03 -3.85
C MET A 787 -1.45 22.01 -3.26
N HIS A 788 -1.22 22.47 -2.03
CA HIS A 788 -2.10 23.43 -1.36
C HIS A 788 -2.18 24.76 -2.11
N ASP A 789 -1.03 25.40 -2.35
CA ASP A 789 -0.93 26.72 -3.00
C ASP A 789 -1.59 26.72 -4.39
N SER A 790 -1.37 25.67 -5.19
CA SER A 790 -1.88 25.61 -6.56
C SER A 790 -3.36 25.22 -6.66
N LEU A 791 -3.88 24.41 -5.72
CA LEU A 791 -5.32 24.10 -5.64
C LEU A 791 -6.14 25.30 -5.16
N ASP A 792 -5.68 26.06 -4.15
CA ASP A 792 -6.35 27.27 -3.68
C ASP A 792 -6.39 28.34 -4.78
N TYR A 793 -5.26 28.59 -5.46
CA TYR A 793 -5.21 29.49 -6.61
C TYR A 793 -6.21 29.11 -7.71
N MET A 794 -6.31 27.81 -8.02
CA MET A 794 -7.23 27.31 -9.03
C MET A 794 -8.70 27.37 -8.58
N ALA A 795 -9.00 27.21 -7.30
CA ALA A 795 -10.35 27.36 -6.75
C ALA A 795 -10.84 28.83 -6.76
N HIS A 796 -9.94 29.80 -6.78
CA HIS A 796 -10.31 31.22 -6.93
C HIS A 796 -10.87 31.53 -8.32
N GLU A 797 -12.03 32.21 -8.34
CA GLU A 797 -12.62 32.85 -9.53
C GLU A 797 -11.56 33.65 -10.31
N PRO A 798 -11.49 33.55 -11.66
CA PRO A 798 -10.38 34.12 -12.42
C PRO A 798 -10.17 35.63 -12.26
N VAL A 799 -11.21 36.39 -11.90
CA VAL A 799 -11.12 37.83 -11.60
C VAL A 799 -10.40 38.15 -10.28
N HIS A 800 -10.26 37.17 -9.38
CA HIS A 800 -9.56 37.29 -8.11
C HIS A 800 -8.13 36.73 -8.14
N ARG A 801 -7.84 35.77 -9.01
CA ARG A 801 -6.52 35.12 -9.16
C ARG A 801 -5.33 36.08 -9.20
N LYS A 802 -5.49 37.30 -9.72
CA LYS A 802 -4.44 38.33 -9.71
C LYS A 802 -3.95 38.76 -8.33
N TYR A 803 -4.76 38.63 -7.28
CA TYR A 803 -4.35 38.89 -5.88
C TYR A 803 -3.57 37.71 -5.27
N HIS A 804 -3.66 36.56 -5.93
CA HIS A 804 -3.22 35.25 -5.47
C HIS A 804 -2.04 34.69 -6.29
N HIS A 805 -1.71 35.31 -7.44
CA HIS A 805 -0.69 34.91 -8.42
C HIS A 805 0.67 34.46 -7.85
N HIS A 806 1.05 34.93 -6.66
CA HIS A 806 2.23 34.46 -5.95
C HIS A 806 2.21 32.96 -5.56
N GLU A 807 1.05 32.38 -5.25
CA GLU A 807 0.87 30.99 -4.81
C GLU A 807 1.46 30.00 -5.84
N MET A 808 1.07 30.17 -7.11
CA MET A 808 1.59 29.41 -8.27
C MET A 808 3.09 29.60 -8.58
N THR A 809 3.76 30.54 -7.90
CA THR A 809 5.19 30.82 -8.08
C THR A 809 6.03 30.52 -6.84
N PHE A 810 5.41 30.37 -5.68
CA PHE A 810 6.10 30.23 -4.40
C PHE A 810 6.81 28.87 -4.26
N SER A 811 6.23 27.82 -4.84
CA SER A 811 6.88 26.52 -5.05
C SER A 811 8.31 26.63 -5.58
N MET A 812 8.54 27.51 -6.57
CA MET A 812 9.84 27.68 -7.23
C MET A 812 10.91 28.37 -6.36
N VAL A 813 10.55 28.86 -5.16
CA VAL A 813 11.52 29.32 -4.16
C VAL A 813 12.23 28.15 -3.48
N TYR A 814 11.58 26.98 -3.39
CA TYR A 814 12.08 25.79 -2.69
C TYR A 814 12.07 24.50 -3.53
N ALA A 815 11.63 24.51 -4.79
CA ALA A 815 11.52 23.34 -5.68
C ALA A 815 12.81 22.50 -5.86
N TYR A 816 13.97 22.99 -5.42
CA TYR A 816 15.27 22.31 -5.50
C TYR A 816 15.87 21.96 -4.13
N SER A 817 15.13 22.08 -3.02
CA SER A 817 15.60 21.63 -1.70
C SER A 817 15.40 20.13 -1.47
N GLU A 818 14.49 19.49 -2.21
CA GLU A 818 14.16 18.07 -2.13
C GLU A 818 13.76 17.56 -3.53
N ASN A 819 13.83 16.25 -3.76
CA ASN A 819 13.39 15.62 -5.00
C ASN A 819 11.85 15.48 -5.03
N TYR A 820 11.13 16.44 -5.60
CA TYR A 820 9.67 16.51 -5.44
C TYR A 820 8.84 15.63 -6.40
N VAL A 821 7.80 15.00 -5.85
CA VAL A 821 6.54 14.65 -6.53
C VAL A 821 5.55 15.79 -6.30
N LEU A 822 4.70 16.07 -7.28
CA LEU A 822 3.57 16.97 -7.26
C LEU A 822 2.30 16.09 -7.11
N PRO A 823 1.74 15.93 -5.90
CA PRO A 823 0.62 15.02 -5.68
C PRO A 823 -0.73 15.70 -5.88
N ILE A 824 -1.65 15.03 -6.57
CA ILE A 824 -3.09 15.29 -6.51
C ILE A 824 -3.76 13.96 -6.14
N SER A 825 -3.69 13.66 -4.84
CA SER A 825 -3.97 12.34 -4.28
C SER A 825 -5.43 12.14 -3.83
N HIS A 826 -5.75 10.91 -3.41
CA HIS A 826 -7.04 10.50 -2.87
C HIS A 826 -7.57 11.45 -1.77
N ASP A 827 -6.68 11.89 -0.88
CA ASP A 827 -6.97 12.77 0.25
C ASP A 827 -7.54 14.13 -0.17
N GLU A 828 -7.23 14.61 -1.38
CA GLU A 828 -7.69 15.91 -1.86
C GLU A 828 -9.08 15.86 -2.50
N VAL A 829 -9.68 14.69 -2.68
CA VAL A 829 -10.97 14.53 -3.38
C VAL A 829 -12.05 13.84 -2.54
N VAL A 830 -11.95 14.00 -1.21
CA VAL A 830 -12.83 13.43 -0.18
C VAL A 830 -13.23 14.48 0.88
N HIS A 831 -14.06 14.07 1.85
CA HIS A 831 -14.36 14.80 3.08
C HIS A 831 -14.87 16.25 2.92
N GLY A 832 -15.55 16.56 1.81
CA GLY A 832 -16.06 17.91 1.51
C GLY A 832 -15.08 18.80 0.73
N LYS A 833 -13.86 18.32 0.42
CA LYS A 833 -12.86 19.03 -0.39
C LYS A 833 -13.22 19.09 -1.89
N ARG A 834 -14.22 18.31 -2.34
CA ARG A 834 -14.66 18.10 -3.73
C ARG A 834 -13.65 17.42 -4.64
N SER A 835 -14.14 16.76 -5.69
CA SER A 835 -13.30 16.30 -6.80
C SER A 835 -12.61 17.45 -7.53
N LEU A 836 -11.54 17.14 -8.26
CA LEU A 836 -10.65 18.12 -8.87
C LEU A 836 -11.36 19.06 -9.85
N VAL A 837 -12.31 18.56 -10.66
CA VAL A 837 -13.13 19.41 -11.54
C VAL A 837 -14.10 20.30 -10.75
N SER A 838 -14.64 19.80 -9.64
CA SER A 838 -15.63 20.48 -8.79
C SER A 838 -15.01 21.51 -7.83
N LYS A 839 -13.68 21.55 -7.71
CA LYS A 839 -12.93 22.67 -7.10
C LYS A 839 -12.91 23.90 -8.03
N MET A 840 -12.95 23.71 -9.34
CA MET A 840 -12.75 24.77 -10.33
C MET A 840 -13.95 25.76 -10.38
N PRO A 841 -13.71 27.05 -10.65
CA PRO A 841 -14.77 28.06 -10.80
C PRO A 841 -15.42 28.04 -12.19
N GLY A 842 -16.53 28.77 -12.32
CA GLY A 842 -17.24 28.98 -13.58
C GLY A 842 -18.29 27.91 -13.92
N ASP A 843 -18.75 27.93 -15.17
CA ASP A 843 -19.66 26.91 -15.73
C ASP A 843 -18.95 25.58 -16.08
N TRP A 844 -19.70 24.56 -16.51
CA TRP A 844 -19.15 23.22 -16.81
C TRP A 844 -18.09 23.18 -17.92
N TRP A 845 -18.12 24.12 -18.87
CA TRP A 845 -17.03 24.24 -19.85
C TRP A 845 -15.80 24.89 -19.19
N GLN A 846 -16.00 25.97 -18.43
CA GLN A 846 -14.93 26.67 -17.71
C GLN A 846 -14.26 25.80 -16.65
N GLN A 847 -15.01 24.95 -15.93
CA GLN A 847 -14.49 24.03 -14.92
C GLN A 847 -13.53 23.01 -15.56
N ARG A 848 -13.91 22.42 -16.70
CA ARG A 848 -13.03 21.52 -17.45
C ARG A 848 -11.87 22.25 -18.11
N ALA A 849 -12.06 23.44 -18.66
CA ALA A 849 -10.96 24.23 -19.22
C ALA A 849 -9.90 24.54 -18.14
N ASN A 850 -10.32 25.02 -16.96
CA ASN A 850 -9.48 25.17 -15.78
C ASN A 850 -8.73 23.87 -15.42
N LEU A 851 -9.44 22.74 -15.32
CA LEU A 851 -8.83 21.43 -15.03
C LEU A 851 -7.77 21.04 -16.07
N ARG A 852 -8.09 21.15 -17.36
CA ARG A 852 -7.18 20.81 -18.46
C ARG A 852 -5.93 21.69 -18.43
N ALA A 853 -6.10 23.00 -18.25
CA ALA A 853 -5.01 23.96 -18.13
C ALA A 853 -4.11 23.66 -16.91
N TYR A 854 -4.72 23.32 -15.77
CA TYR A 854 -4.02 22.98 -14.53
C TYR A 854 -3.19 21.70 -14.66
N LEU A 855 -3.75 20.62 -15.19
CA LEU A 855 -3.01 19.38 -15.41
C LEU A 855 -1.82 19.60 -16.38
N ALA A 856 -2.00 20.40 -17.42
CA ALA A 856 -0.92 20.76 -18.34
C ALA A 856 0.10 21.79 -17.77
N PHE A 857 -0.25 22.52 -16.71
CA PHE A 857 0.71 23.31 -15.92
C PHE A 857 1.50 22.39 -14.98
N MET A 858 0.82 21.49 -14.27
CA MET A 858 1.39 20.49 -13.37
C MET A 858 2.41 19.57 -14.06
N TRP A 859 2.09 19.05 -15.25
CA TRP A 859 3.01 18.24 -16.06
C TRP A 859 4.20 19.04 -16.66
N ALA A 860 4.16 20.37 -16.59
CA ALA A 860 5.24 21.24 -17.05
C ALA A 860 6.10 21.82 -15.91
N HIS A 861 5.50 22.02 -14.73
CA HIS A 861 6.18 22.45 -13.52
C HIS A 861 7.28 21.43 -13.12
N PRO A 862 8.44 21.86 -12.61
CA PRO A 862 9.45 20.94 -12.09
C PRO A 862 8.93 20.04 -10.97
N GLY A 863 9.20 18.75 -11.07
CA GLY A 863 8.72 17.71 -10.15
C GLY A 863 7.91 16.63 -10.85
N LYS A 864 7.89 15.43 -10.27
CA LYS A 864 7.22 14.24 -10.81
C LYS A 864 5.70 14.30 -10.60
N GLN A 865 4.89 13.57 -11.35
CA GLN A 865 3.42 13.71 -11.28
C GLN A 865 2.74 12.52 -10.61
N LEU A 866 1.76 12.80 -9.75
CA LEU A 866 0.81 11.79 -9.22
C LEU A 866 -0.62 12.31 -9.33
N LEU A 867 -1.52 11.49 -9.89
CA LEU A 867 -2.94 11.81 -10.04
C LEU A 867 -3.81 10.63 -9.63
N PHE A 868 -4.75 10.85 -8.71
CA PHE A 868 -5.69 9.83 -8.27
C PHE A 868 -6.77 9.49 -9.30
N MET A 869 -7.24 8.24 -9.24
CA MET A 869 -8.34 7.72 -10.07
C MET A 869 -9.63 8.57 -9.99
N GLY A 870 -10.34 8.64 -11.13
CA GLY A 870 -11.54 9.45 -11.31
C GLY A 870 -11.24 10.90 -11.76
N GLN A 871 -10.06 11.42 -11.41
CA GLN A 871 -9.70 12.80 -11.78
C GLN A 871 -9.28 12.90 -13.24
N GLU A 872 -8.77 11.81 -13.83
CA GLU A 872 -8.30 11.78 -15.22
C GLU A 872 -9.42 11.97 -16.25
N PHE A 873 -10.66 11.66 -15.89
CA PHE A 873 -11.85 11.86 -16.73
C PHE A 873 -12.83 12.89 -16.17
N ALA A 874 -12.37 13.75 -15.25
CA ALA A 874 -13.19 14.82 -14.65
C ALA A 874 -14.48 14.31 -13.97
N GLN A 875 -14.37 13.33 -13.08
CA GLN A 875 -15.48 12.92 -12.21
C GLN A 875 -16.01 14.10 -11.36
N GLY A 876 -17.33 14.31 -11.33
CA GLY A 876 -17.95 15.40 -10.58
C GLY A 876 -18.13 15.14 -9.08
N ALA A 877 -18.29 13.88 -8.67
CA ALA A 877 -18.45 13.47 -7.27
C ALA A 877 -17.10 13.26 -6.56
N GLU A 878 -17.06 13.49 -5.24
CA GLU A 878 -15.96 13.04 -4.37
C GLU A 878 -15.78 11.51 -4.47
N TRP A 879 -14.57 11.03 -4.18
CA TRP A 879 -14.33 9.60 -4.14
C TRP A 879 -15.07 8.93 -2.97
N SER A 880 -15.51 7.70 -3.19
CA SER A 880 -16.18 6.86 -2.21
C SER A 880 -15.67 5.42 -2.35
N GLU A 881 -15.04 4.87 -1.31
CA GLU A 881 -14.52 3.50 -1.35
C GLU A 881 -15.61 2.46 -1.66
N ALA A 882 -16.83 2.67 -1.18
CA ALA A 882 -17.96 1.77 -1.43
C ALA A 882 -18.49 1.76 -2.87
N HIS A 883 -18.15 2.76 -3.70
CA HIS A 883 -18.71 2.94 -5.05
C HIS A 883 -17.66 3.01 -6.17
N GLY A 884 -16.46 3.49 -5.86
CA GLY A 884 -15.41 3.68 -6.84
C GLY A 884 -15.57 4.92 -7.73
N PRO A 885 -14.80 4.99 -8.82
CA PRO A 885 -14.96 6.01 -9.85
C PRO A 885 -16.27 5.87 -10.66
N ASP A 886 -16.81 6.99 -11.12
CA ASP A 886 -18.06 7.10 -11.91
C ASP A 886 -17.87 6.66 -13.38
N TRP A 887 -17.53 5.38 -13.60
CA TRP A 887 -17.23 4.81 -14.94
C TRP A 887 -18.35 4.99 -15.98
N TRP A 888 -19.59 5.17 -15.54
CA TRP A 888 -20.75 5.43 -16.41
C TRP A 888 -20.67 6.79 -17.14
N LEU A 889 -19.81 7.72 -16.68
CA LEU A 889 -19.50 8.96 -17.38
C LEU A 889 -18.72 8.72 -18.70
N LEU A 890 -18.13 7.53 -18.86
CA LEU A 890 -17.41 7.07 -20.06
C LEU A 890 -18.21 6.06 -20.90
N ASP A 891 -19.50 5.84 -20.59
CA ASP A 891 -20.42 5.04 -21.43
C ASP A 891 -20.86 5.88 -22.64
N PRO A 892 -20.66 5.43 -23.91
CA PRO A 892 -21.09 6.15 -25.11
C PRO A 892 -22.61 6.42 -25.22
N ALA A 893 -23.43 5.84 -24.34
CA ALA A 893 -24.85 6.19 -24.20
C ALA A 893 -25.10 7.42 -23.31
N TYR A 894 -24.11 7.90 -22.55
CA TYR A 894 -24.23 9.09 -21.71
C TYR A 894 -24.07 10.38 -22.53
N GLY A 895 -25.04 11.29 -22.40
CA GLY A 895 -25.15 12.48 -23.26
C GLY A 895 -24.03 13.52 -23.14
N ALA A 896 -23.14 13.40 -22.14
CA ALA A 896 -21.95 14.21 -21.97
C ALA A 896 -20.65 13.38 -21.95
N GLU A 897 -20.65 12.13 -22.44
CA GLU A 897 -19.47 11.25 -22.45
C GLU A 897 -18.23 11.91 -23.09
N ALA A 898 -18.44 12.64 -24.19
CA ALA A 898 -17.37 13.36 -24.89
C ALA A 898 -16.67 14.41 -24.00
N ASP A 899 -17.38 14.97 -23.02
CA ASP A 899 -16.81 15.96 -22.09
C ASP A 899 -15.80 15.36 -21.12
N HIS A 900 -16.03 14.11 -20.71
CA HIS A 900 -15.18 13.33 -19.80
C HIS A 900 -14.06 12.63 -20.58
N ARG A 901 -14.39 12.07 -21.75
CA ARG A 901 -13.43 11.51 -22.70
C ARG A 901 -12.40 12.55 -23.14
N GLY A 902 -12.81 13.79 -23.42
CA GLY A 902 -11.89 14.87 -23.80
C GLY A 902 -10.81 15.19 -22.75
N VAL A 903 -11.13 15.07 -21.46
CA VAL A 903 -10.13 15.22 -20.38
C VAL A 903 -9.25 13.97 -20.27
N ARG A 904 -9.84 12.77 -20.39
CA ARG A 904 -9.11 11.50 -20.38
C ARG A 904 -8.10 11.39 -21.52
N ASP A 905 -8.49 11.85 -22.72
CA ASP A 905 -7.63 11.87 -23.90
C ASP A 905 -6.55 12.96 -23.80
N LEU A 906 -6.78 14.07 -23.07
CA LEU A 906 -5.71 14.99 -22.68
C LEU A 906 -4.70 14.32 -21.72
N VAL A 907 -5.14 13.58 -20.70
CA VAL A 907 -4.21 12.92 -19.77
C VAL A 907 -3.34 11.88 -20.48
N ARG A 908 -3.90 11.14 -21.46
CA ARG A 908 -3.09 10.31 -22.37
C ARG A 908 -2.03 11.15 -23.09
N ASP A 909 -2.44 12.22 -23.77
CA ASP A 909 -1.55 12.99 -24.63
C ASP A 909 -0.48 13.76 -23.81
N LEU A 910 -0.81 14.22 -22.58
CA LEU A 910 0.13 14.75 -21.60
C LEU A 910 1.23 13.74 -21.27
N ASN A 911 0.85 12.53 -20.87
CA ASN A 911 1.80 11.47 -20.54
C ASN A 911 2.65 11.03 -21.75
N ILE A 912 2.07 10.99 -22.96
CA ILE A 912 2.81 10.70 -24.19
C ILE A 912 3.84 11.80 -24.47
N VAL A 913 3.47 13.08 -24.46
CA VAL A 913 4.41 14.17 -24.76
C VAL A 913 5.49 14.29 -23.67
N TYR A 914 5.12 14.13 -22.40
CA TYR A 914 6.04 14.08 -21.26
C TYR A 914 7.15 13.04 -21.45
N ARG A 915 6.77 11.78 -21.72
CA ARG A 915 7.74 10.68 -21.91
C ARG A 915 8.70 10.88 -23.09
N HIS A 916 8.31 11.65 -24.10
CA HIS A 916 9.12 11.94 -25.27
C HIS A 916 9.87 13.28 -25.21
N THR A 917 9.76 14.05 -24.11
CA THR A 917 10.35 15.39 -23.99
C THR A 917 11.23 15.48 -22.73
N PRO A 918 12.54 15.17 -22.82
CA PRO A 918 13.45 15.13 -21.66
C PRO A 918 13.47 16.40 -20.82
N ALA A 919 13.25 17.57 -21.42
CA ALA A 919 13.16 18.85 -20.70
C ALA A 919 12.12 18.86 -19.58
N LEU A 920 11.05 18.07 -19.69
CA LEU A 920 9.98 17.99 -18.70
C LEU A 920 10.32 17.15 -17.47
N TRP A 921 11.42 16.37 -17.48
CA TRP A 921 11.73 15.43 -16.38
C TRP A 921 13.21 15.22 -16.03
N GLN A 922 14.14 15.44 -16.96
CA GLN A 922 15.56 15.09 -16.76
C GLN A 922 16.27 16.03 -15.78
N ARG A 923 15.79 17.27 -15.67
CA ARG A 923 16.29 18.32 -14.76
C ARG A 923 15.18 18.86 -13.87
N ASP A 924 14.39 18.00 -13.23
CA ASP A 924 13.39 18.45 -12.23
C ASP A 924 14.05 19.01 -10.96
N THR A 925 15.23 18.51 -10.60
CA THR A 925 15.95 18.83 -9.35
C THR A 925 17.13 19.79 -9.55
N ASP A 926 17.43 20.17 -10.79
CA ASP A 926 18.50 21.09 -11.17
C ASP A 926 17.91 22.48 -11.50
N PRO A 927 18.30 23.57 -10.82
CA PRO A 927 17.90 24.94 -11.17
C PRO A 927 18.17 25.35 -12.62
N SER A 928 19.07 24.68 -13.35
CA SER A 928 19.29 24.90 -14.77
C SER A 928 18.18 24.33 -15.67
N GLY A 929 17.33 23.45 -15.15
CA GLY A 929 16.22 22.79 -15.87
C GLY A 929 14.97 23.65 -16.07
N PHE A 930 14.96 24.87 -15.53
CA PHE A 930 13.79 25.76 -15.54
C PHE A 930 14.21 27.24 -15.62
N GLN A 931 13.42 28.06 -16.30
CA GLN A 931 13.59 29.52 -16.28
C GLN A 931 12.28 30.26 -16.55
N TRP A 932 11.84 31.11 -15.61
CA TRP A 932 10.72 32.03 -15.86
C TRP A 932 10.97 32.92 -17.09
N ILE A 933 9.92 33.12 -17.89
CA ILE A 933 9.80 34.24 -18.83
C ILE A 933 8.84 35.27 -18.24
N VAL A 934 7.75 34.81 -17.62
CA VAL A 934 6.73 35.61 -16.94
C VAL A 934 6.22 34.85 -15.72
N GLY A 935 6.36 35.46 -14.55
CA GLY A 935 5.77 34.99 -13.28
C GLY A 935 5.08 36.12 -12.50
N ASP A 936 4.92 37.28 -13.12
CA ASP A 936 4.47 38.53 -12.52
C ASP A 936 3.32 39.20 -13.31
N ALA A 937 2.83 38.59 -14.39
CA ALA A 937 1.66 39.04 -15.15
C ALA A 937 0.34 38.70 -14.45
N ALA A 938 0.24 39.10 -13.18
CA ALA A 938 -0.89 38.85 -12.30
C ALA A 938 -2.20 39.42 -12.86
N GLU A 939 -2.18 40.67 -13.37
CA GLU A 939 -3.34 41.31 -14.02
C GLU A 939 -3.83 40.53 -15.25
N ASP A 940 -2.98 39.69 -15.86
CA ASP A 940 -3.35 38.84 -16.99
C ASP A 940 -3.79 37.42 -16.60
N ASN A 941 -3.42 36.94 -15.41
CA ASN A 941 -3.37 35.52 -15.02
C ASN A 941 -2.52 34.66 -15.99
N VAL A 942 -1.41 35.20 -16.49
CA VAL A 942 -0.51 34.49 -17.43
C VAL A 942 0.78 34.08 -16.72
N PHE A 943 1.14 32.81 -16.85
CA PHE A 943 2.44 32.25 -16.49
C PHE A 943 3.15 31.79 -17.76
N ALA A 944 4.46 32.02 -17.87
CA ALA A 944 5.27 31.51 -18.97
C ALA A 944 6.68 31.15 -18.50
N PHE A 945 7.15 29.95 -18.81
CA PHE A 945 8.48 29.48 -18.42
C PHE A 945 9.07 28.51 -19.43
N LEU A 946 10.41 28.45 -19.43
CA LEU A 946 11.18 27.43 -20.14
C LEU A 946 11.46 26.26 -19.21
N ARG A 947 11.43 25.06 -19.77
CA ARG A 947 12.03 23.83 -19.24
C ARG A 947 13.20 23.44 -20.15
N TYR A 948 14.27 22.84 -19.62
CA TYR A 948 15.45 22.43 -20.40
C TYR A 948 15.86 20.99 -20.10
N ASP A 949 16.26 20.25 -21.14
CA ASP A 949 16.91 18.93 -21.00
C ASP A 949 18.39 19.06 -20.62
N ALA A 950 19.14 17.95 -20.55
CA ALA A 950 20.58 17.95 -20.24
C ALA A 950 21.41 18.71 -21.29
N GLU A 951 21.06 18.54 -22.57
CA GLU A 951 21.69 19.13 -23.75
C GLU A 951 21.43 20.64 -23.89
N GLY A 952 20.37 21.15 -23.27
CA GLY A 952 19.94 22.55 -23.31
C GLY A 952 18.77 22.85 -24.25
N THR A 953 18.11 21.83 -24.83
CA THR A 953 16.93 22.00 -25.67
C THR A 953 15.76 22.53 -24.82
N PRO A 954 15.12 23.65 -25.21
CA PRO A 954 14.02 24.21 -24.44
C PRO A 954 12.65 23.61 -24.82
N LEU A 955 11.75 23.54 -23.85
CA LEU A 955 10.30 23.59 -24.05
C LEU A 955 9.75 24.86 -23.39
N LEU A 956 8.86 25.57 -24.06
CA LEU A 956 8.17 26.77 -23.53
C LEU A 956 6.73 26.42 -23.15
N ALA A 957 6.45 26.39 -21.85
CA ALA A 957 5.10 26.25 -21.32
C ALA A 957 4.48 27.63 -21.05
N VAL A 958 3.24 27.83 -21.49
CA VAL A 958 2.49 29.09 -21.33
C VAL A 958 1.07 28.78 -20.87
N SER A 959 0.68 29.29 -19.69
CA SER A 959 -0.64 29.08 -19.11
C SER A 959 -1.38 30.41 -19.00
N ASN A 960 -2.50 30.55 -19.72
CA ASN A 960 -3.45 31.66 -19.57
C ASN A 960 -4.63 31.17 -18.71
N LEU A 961 -4.58 31.47 -17.42
CA LEU A 961 -5.59 31.05 -16.44
C LEU A 961 -6.70 32.11 -16.27
N SER A 962 -6.98 32.83 -17.36
CA SER A 962 -8.10 33.75 -17.55
C SER A 962 -9.07 33.22 -18.63
N PRO A 963 -10.40 33.39 -18.49
CA PRO A 963 -11.38 33.08 -19.53
C PRO A 963 -11.37 34.05 -20.72
N VAL A 964 -10.48 35.04 -20.71
CA VAL A 964 -10.25 35.95 -21.85
C VAL A 964 -9.16 35.37 -22.73
N ALA A 965 -9.50 35.05 -23.98
CA ALA A 965 -8.53 34.73 -25.02
C ALA A 965 -7.72 35.99 -25.38
N ARG A 966 -6.41 35.84 -25.59
CA ARG A 966 -5.48 36.97 -25.77
C ARG A 966 -4.81 36.87 -27.15
N PRO A 967 -5.35 37.51 -28.20
CA PRO A 967 -4.64 37.63 -29.47
C PRO A 967 -3.39 38.49 -29.30
N ASP A 968 -2.40 38.27 -30.17
CA ASP A 968 -1.19 39.09 -30.28
C ASP A 968 -0.38 39.23 -28.97
N TYR A 969 -0.49 38.27 -28.05
CA TYR A 969 0.26 38.29 -26.80
C TYR A 969 1.74 38.07 -27.08
N ARG A 970 2.60 38.94 -26.54
CA ARG A 970 4.05 38.91 -26.79
C ARG A 970 4.79 38.33 -25.60
N LEU A 971 5.62 37.31 -25.85
CA LEU A 971 6.50 36.67 -24.88
C LEU A 971 7.94 36.78 -25.35
N GLY A 972 8.87 37.16 -24.45
CA GLY A 972 10.29 37.01 -24.74
C GLY A 972 10.62 35.55 -25.05
N ALA A 973 11.55 35.31 -25.98
CA ALA A 973 11.98 33.97 -26.37
C ALA A 973 13.51 33.90 -26.50
N PRO A 974 14.11 32.70 -26.41
CA PRO A 974 15.48 32.46 -26.88
C PRO A 974 15.64 32.88 -28.35
N ASP A 975 16.75 33.54 -28.69
CA ASP A 975 17.08 34.05 -30.03
C ASP A 975 17.91 33.09 -30.88
N ASP A 976 18.39 31.99 -30.29
CA ASP A 976 19.04 30.86 -30.94
C ASP A 976 18.05 29.85 -31.55
N ILE A 977 16.80 29.81 -31.07
CA ILE A 977 15.73 28.94 -31.61
C ILE A 977 14.97 29.66 -32.74
N PRO A 978 15.15 29.28 -34.02
CA PRO A 978 14.63 30.05 -35.15
C PRO A 978 13.12 29.86 -35.41
N ALA A 979 12.51 28.83 -34.83
CA ALA A 979 11.14 28.40 -35.10
C ALA A 979 10.61 27.50 -33.97
N TRP A 980 9.34 27.69 -33.63
CA TRP A 980 8.62 26.98 -32.57
C TRP A 980 7.32 26.40 -33.12
N VAL A 981 6.91 25.23 -32.60
CA VAL A 981 5.66 24.55 -32.96
C VAL A 981 4.82 24.23 -31.72
N GLU A 982 3.50 24.38 -31.85
CA GLU A 982 2.52 24.01 -30.84
C GLU A 982 2.48 22.48 -30.68
N SER A 983 3.06 21.98 -29.60
CA SER A 983 3.18 20.54 -29.29
C SER A 983 2.05 20.02 -28.39
N LEU A 984 1.47 20.91 -27.58
CA LEU A 984 0.26 20.68 -26.81
C LEU A 984 -0.53 21.99 -26.72
N ASN A 985 -1.86 21.91 -26.83
CA ASN A 985 -2.77 23.00 -26.50
C ASN A 985 -4.06 22.42 -25.91
N THR A 986 -4.35 22.77 -24.65
CA THR A 986 -5.49 22.25 -23.89
C THR A 986 -6.85 22.81 -24.32
N ASP A 987 -6.89 23.77 -25.24
CA ASP A 987 -8.13 24.32 -25.80
C ASP A 987 -8.52 23.72 -27.17
N THR A 988 -7.76 22.74 -27.66
CA THR A 988 -8.16 22.00 -28.88
C THR A 988 -9.48 21.25 -28.67
N GLY A 989 -10.34 21.24 -29.68
CA GLY A 989 -11.72 20.73 -29.61
C GLY A 989 -11.80 19.24 -29.30
N LYS A 990 -10.76 18.46 -29.60
CA LYS A 990 -10.64 17.04 -29.19
C LYS A 990 -10.65 16.85 -27.67
N TYR A 991 -10.28 17.86 -26.89
CA TYR A 991 -10.37 17.84 -25.43
C TYR A 991 -11.60 18.58 -24.88
N GLY A 992 -12.47 19.09 -25.74
CA GLY A 992 -13.61 19.93 -25.38
C GLY A 992 -13.25 21.39 -25.08
N GLY A 993 -12.27 21.96 -25.78
CA GLY A 993 -11.97 23.41 -25.77
C GLY A 993 -12.72 24.20 -26.84
N SER A 994 -12.27 25.43 -27.11
CA SER A 994 -12.85 26.37 -28.08
C SER A 994 -12.10 26.47 -29.41
N ASP A 995 -11.08 25.63 -29.63
CA ASP A 995 -10.21 25.57 -30.82
C ASP A 995 -9.42 26.87 -31.11
N VAL A 996 -9.19 27.71 -30.10
CA VAL A 996 -8.22 28.80 -30.19
C VAL A 996 -6.81 28.17 -30.17
N THR A 997 -6.08 28.33 -31.27
CA THR A 997 -4.85 27.57 -31.59
C THR A 997 -3.84 28.44 -32.33
N ASN A 998 -2.57 28.04 -32.35
CA ASN A 998 -1.52 28.65 -33.17
C ASN A 998 -1.12 27.66 -34.29
N PRO A 999 -1.81 27.66 -35.45
CA PRO A 999 -1.64 26.62 -36.47
C PRO A 999 -0.37 26.77 -37.32
N ASP A 1000 0.20 27.98 -37.37
CA ASP A 1000 1.43 28.29 -38.11
C ASP A 1000 2.68 28.18 -37.23
N VAL A 1001 3.82 27.88 -37.84
CA VAL A 1001 5.13 27.83 -37.16
C VAL A 1001 5.48 29.22 -36.63
N LEU A 1002 5.50 29.36 -35.30
CA LEU A 1002 5.78 30.62 -34.60
C LEU A 1002 7.28 30.92 -34.68
N LYS A 1003 7.66 32.10 -35.18
CA LYS A 1003 9.07 32.52 -35.34
C LYS A 1003 9.34 33.71 -34.43
N PRO A 1004 10.44 33.75 -33.68
CA PRO A 1004 10.78 34.93 -32.88
C PRO A 1004 11.11 36.13 -33.78
N ASP A 1005 10.51 37.27 -33.48
CA ASP A 1005 10.97 38.56 -34.01
C ASP A 1005 12.20 39.02 -33.23
N PRO A 1006 13.14 39.77 -33.83
CA PRO A 1006 14.24 40.47 -33.14
C PRO A 1006 13.74 41.72 -32.39
N GLN A 1007 12.61 41.60 -31.69
CA GLN A 1007 12.04 42.59 -30.80
C GLN A 1007 12.23 42.12 -29.36
N GLY A 1008 13.05 42.84 -28.58
CA GLY A 1008 13.32 42.47 -27.20
C GLY A 1008 12.09 42.59 -26.29
N TRP A 1009 11.86 41.58 -25.46
CA TRP A 1009 10.70 41.49 -24.55
C TRP A 1009 11.01 40.58 -23.36
N HIS A 1010 10.42 40.84 -22.19
CA HIS A 1010 10.63 40.08 -20.94
C HIS A 1010 12.13 39.77 -20.64
N GLY A 1011 13.00 40.77 -20.84
CA GLY A 1011 14.45 40.65 -20.60
C GLY A 1011 15.24 39.87 -21.66
N ARG A 1012 14.59 39.34 -22.70
CA ARG A 1012 15.21 38.59 -23.81
C ARG A 1012 15.35 39.44 -25.08
N PRO A 1013 16.33 39.15 -25.96
CA PRO A 1013 16.57 39.92 -27.19
C PRO A 1013 15.53 39.66 -28.31
N ALA A 1014 14.90 38.49 -28.33
CA ALA A 1014 13.84 38.13 -29.27
C ALA A 1014 12.50 37.88 -28.56
N SER A 1015 11.39 37.86 -29.32
CA SER A 1015 10.07 37.54 -28.78
C SER A 1015 9.13 36.88 -29.79
N LEU A 1016 8.28 36.00 -29.28
CA LEU A 1016 7.17 35.39 -30.01
C LEU A 1016 5.91 36.23 -29.83
N GLN A 1017 5.10 36.34 -30.88
CA GLN A 1017 3.72 36.83 -30.82
C GLN A 1017 2.78 35.65 -31.13
N LEU A 1018 1.85 35.37 -30.22
CA LEU A 1018 0.96 34.21 -30.29
C LEU A 1018 -0.43 34.56 -29.72
N THR A 1019 -1.43 33.76 -30.08
CA THR A 1019 -2.75 33.84 -29.42
C THR A 1019 -2.76 32.89 -28.23
N LEU A 1020 -3.03 33.42 -27.03
CA LEU A 1020 -3.26 32.58 -25.85
C LEU A 1020 -4.74 32.17 -25.79
N PRO A 1021 -5.06 30.86 -25.76
CA PRO A 1021 -6.43 30.38 -25.64
C PRO A 1021 -7.01 30.71 -24.24
N PRO A 1022 -8.34 30.76 -24.09
CA PRO A 1022 -8.98 31.03 -22.80
C PRO A 1022 -8.93 29.80 -21.87
N LEU A 1023 -8.55 30.00 -20.60
CA LEU A 1023 -8.40 28.92 -19.60
C LEU A 1023 -7.62 27.73 -20.14
N ALA A 1024 -6.38 27.98 -20.57
CA ALA A 1024 -5.58 26.99 -21.30
C ALA A 1024 -4.08 27.05 -20.98
N THR A 1025 -3.42 25.92 -21.18
CA THR A 1025 -1.97 25.80 -21.23
C THR A 1025 -1.54 25.32 -22.62
N VAL A 1026 -0.51 25.96 -23.15
CA VAL A 1026 0.11 25.68 -24.45
C VAL A 1026 1.58 25.33 -24.22
N TRP A 1027 2.07 24.28 -24.87
CA TRP A 1027 3.49 23.91 -24.87
C TRP A 1027 4.06 24.08 -26.27
N LEU A 1028 5.08 24.93 -26.40
CA LEU A 1028 5.84 25.11 -27.64
C LEU A 1028 7.20 24.41 -27.53
N ARG A 1029 7.64 23.76 -28.60
CA ARG A 1029 9.00 23.22 -28.73
C ARG A 1029 9.68 23.76 -30.00
N PRO A 1030 11.02 23.72 -30.10
CA PRO A 1030 11.74 23.90 -31.36
C PRO A 1030 11.16 23.03 -32.48
N ALA A 1031 11.05 23.59 -33.69
CA ALA A 1031 10.36 23.00 -34.84
C ALA A 1031 11.02 21.72 -35.39
#